data_AF-A0A7J6MMK7-F1
#
_entry.id   AF-A0A7J6MMK7-F1
#
_cell.length_a   1.000
_cell.length_b   1.000
_cell.length_c   1.000
_cell.angle_alpha   90.00
_cell.angle_beta   90.00
_cell.angle_gamma   90.00
#
_symmetry.space_group_name_H-M   'P 1'
#
loop_
_entity.id
_entity.type
_entity.pdbx_description
1 polymer ?
#
loop_
_entity_poly.entity_id
_entity_poly.type
_entity_poly.pdbx_seq_one_letter_code
_entity_poly.pdbx_strand_id
1 'polypeptide(L)'
;MMFSPSTVSSPSYKERFRISLVCVVVLIDHLGMTLALNIIPILVDPSSPSSLQGCGKLSPGVAYSTCMLSYAIGMTFSPAMMGRLSDRFGRRPLLLVSTAIITVAYALQAVTQGFWWFVALRILNGLAGGGRPVAMAYVADTVSVQSRQRAYLGYMNMIPGLCMAVGPGIGGLLSYFGLRAPFYFTAGVAAAVTMLIYVGLPESIRFHSTTADQKSPLLEGAAQASKAIPWCAFFFLYFTAMMSGFTNSVVSVATPLVLKDSFSMSPVVAGATYLGDGSMIILGSYLFVWLSNHGGRQPSAIVAASMTVYGLTSLLLPILFAYPWPFLCIKWVLLGVTTSSIYSAMPGIVAALAPVTRRGELMGYMSFSQGIEYLRTFERPVDRGKFSADFLSCQVTQAHRTLKKFPWGSQLPQILFLNDVLPVTSLSEEANDFRGCNATGYGLEFMRFMEALVATCRDAMCAVEHLNERAWDFTDPPVVFVPAPPNEAVPYSLYEVIESKTSSCTGLALYLVAALRSVGIPARVAGTPHWNKGQATCPHGDSDPPCGNHNWVEVFVRGGWTVVDQRSVPPRRANTTFFIPTPARYQDGATVNHTMYSASFAPPQLLLGEEDYPVGAGVQPAAFFPLVFDWAYQSTPAWNTSGMYLDLARTDSGVAAAIPETV
;
A
#
# COMPACT_ATOMS: atom_id res chain seq x y z
N MET A 1 28.74 19.51 -1.10
CA MET A 1 29.26 18.23 -0.57
C MET A 1 28.29 17.14 -0.98
N MET A 2 28.82 16.01 -1.47
CA MET A 2 28.07 14.85 -1.97
C MET A 2 27.02 14.37 -0.95
N PHE A 3 25.81 14.12 -1.43
CA PHE A 3 24.73 13.46 -0.69
C PHE A 3 25.19 12.07 -0.23
N SER A 4 25.17 11.83 1.07
CA SER A 4 25.16 10.48 1.63
C SER A 4 23.70 10.03 1.75
N PRO A 5 23.29 8.91 1.14
CA PRO A 5 21.94 8.40 1.25
C PRO A 5 21.69 7.89 2.69
N SER A 6 20.89 8.60 3.48
CA SER A 6 20.43 8.12 4.78
C SER A 6 19.47 6.96 4.56
N THR A 7 19.85 5.81 5.11
CA THR A 7 19.37 4.47 4.79
C THR A 7 17.94 4.23 5.25
N VAL A 8 17.02 4.02 4.29
CA VAL A 8 15.91 3.08 4.49
C VAL A 8 16.53 1.83 5.09
N SER A 9 16.09 1.42 6.28
CA SER A 9 16.64 0.23 6.93
C SER A 9 16.62 -0.91 5.93
N SER A 10 17.83 -1.36 5.58
CA SER A 10 17.99 -2.27 4.45
C SER A 10 17.18 -3.53 4.78
N PRO A 11 16.42 -4.11 3.84
CA PRO A 11 15.53 -5.21 4.16
C PRO A 11 16.32 -6.31 4.85
N SER A 12 15.76 -6.84 5.94
CA SER A 12 16.45 -7.87 6.71
C SER A 12 16.80 -9.06 5.82
N TYR A 13 17.89 -9.77 6.11
CA TYR A 13 18.25 -10.98 5.35
C TYR A 13 17.06 -11.96 5.25
N LYS A 14 16.28 -12.08 6.34
CA LYS A 14 15.07 -12.92 6.40
C LYS A 14 13.96 -12.43 5.47
N GLU A 15 13.72 -11.12 5.39
CA GLU A 15 12.76 -10.52 4.45
C GLU A 15 13.18 -10.80 3.00
N ARG A 16 14.44 -10.49 2.65
CA ARG A 16 14.95 -10.73 1.29
C ARG A 16 14.84 -12.20 0.90
N PHE A 17 15.25 -13.11 1.78
CA PHE A 17 15.16 -14.54 1.54
C PHE A 17 13.71 -14.99 1.29
N ARG A 18 12.74 -14.56 2.11
CA ARG A 18 11.32 -14.91 1.95
C ARG A 18 10.75 -14.37 0.64
N ILE A 19 11.01 -13.11 0.32
CA ILE A 19 10.51 -12.48 -0.90
C ILE A 19 11.15 -13.12 -2.14
N SER A 20 12.47 -13.37 -2.12
CA SER A 20 13.14 -14.11 -3.18
C SER A 20 12.54 -15.49 -3.38
N LEU A 21 12.27 -16.24 -2.31
CA LEU A 21 11.66 -17.56 -2.40
C LEU A 21 10.26 -17.52 -3.02
N VAL A 22 9.44 -16.55 -2.63
CA VAL A 22 8.09 -16.34 -3.19
C VAL A 22 8.15 -15.89 -4.67
N CYS A 23 9.11 -15.06 -5.04
CA CYS A 23 9.38 -14.73 -6.45
C CYS A 23 9.79 -15.99 -7.25
N VAL A 24 10.61 -16.87 -6.67
CA VAL A 24 11.03 -18.11 -7.34
C VAL A 24 9.83 -19.05 -7.56
N VAL A 25 8.82 -19.07 -6.68
CA VAL A 25 7.58 -19.82 -6.91
C VAL A 25 6.88 -19.36 -8.19
N VAL A 26 6.72 -18.03 -8.35
CA VAL A 26 6.11 -17.46 -9.57
C VAL A 26 6.96 -17.73 -10.80
N LEU A 27 8.28 -17.71 -10.63
CA LEU A 27 9.23 -18.02 -11.70
C LEU A 27 9.08 -19.46 -12.18
N ILE A 28 9.03 -20.45 -11.28
CA ILE A 28 8.95 -21.87 -11.67
C ILE A 28 7.65 -22.20 -12.40
N ASP A 29 6.53 -21.63 -11.95
CA ASP A 29 5.24 -21.80 -12.62
C ASP A 29 5.30 -21.35 -14.10
N HIS A 30 5.85 -20.15 -14.34
CA HIS A 30 6.00 -19.62 -15.70
C HIS A 30 7.08 -20.34 -16.49
N LEU A 31 8.21 -20.68 -15.85
CA LEU A 31 9.34 -21.37 -16.47
C LEU A 31 8.91 -22.74 -17.00
N GLY A 32 8.16 -23.52 -16.22
CA GLY A 32 7.69 -24.84 -16.68
C GLY A 32 6.80 -24.74 -17.93
N MET A 33 5.96 -23.71 -18.02
CA MET A 33 5.13 -23.46 -19.20
C MET A 33 6.00 -23.12 -20.41
N THR A 34 6.95 -22.19 -20.26
CA THR A 34 7.73 -21.66 -21.38
C THR A 34 8.79 -22.65 -21.89
N LEU A 35 9.35 -23.49 -21.03
CA LEU A 35 10.27 -24.58 -21.43
C LEU A 35 9.60 -25.59 -22.36
N ALA A 36 8.30 -25.83 -22.18
CA ALA A 36 7.56 -26.83 -22.94
C ALA A 36 7.13 -26.33 -24.34
N LEU A 37 7.13 -25.01 -24.59
CA LEU A 37 6.53 -24.41 -25.80
C LEU A 37 7.11 -24.95 -27.11
N ASN A 38 8.43 -25.08 -27.23
CA ASN A 38 9.08 -25.59 -28.46
C ASN A 38 9.21 -27.11 -28.49
N ILE A 39 8.88 -27.80 -27.40
CA ILE A 39 9.03 -29.25 -27.27
C ILE A 39 7.74 -29.96 -27.62
N ILE A 40 6.59 -29.41 -27.19
CA ILE A 40 5.27 -29.98 -27.46
C ILE A 40 4.99 -30.18 -28.96
N PRO A 41 5.35 -29.27 -29.89
CA PRO A 41 5.14 -29.48 -31.32
C PRO A 41 5.82 -30.75 -31.84
N ILE A 42 7.00 -31.07 -31.30
CA ILE A 42 7.80 -32.25 -31.67
C ILE A 42 7.23 -33.52 -31.02
N LEU A 43 6.65 -33.40 -29.81
CA LEU A 43 6.01 -34.52 -29.12
C LEU A 43 4.65 -34.90 -29.69
N VAL A 44 3.96 -33.99 -30.41
CA VAL A 44 2.65 -34.29 -31.02
C VAL A 44 2.74 -34.53 -32.53
N ASP A 45 3.91 -34.37 -33.11
CA ASP A 45 4.18 -34.64 -34.52
C ASP A 45 4.26 -36.15 -34.79
N PRO A 46 3.36 -36.73 -35.59
CA PRO A 46 3.39 -38.17 -35.91
C PRO A 46 4.67 -38.66 -36.59
N SER A 47 5.42 -37.76 -37.24
CA SER A 47 6.70 -38.10 -37.89
C SER A 47 7.87 -38.17 -36.91
N SER A 48 7.68 -37.67 -35.69
CA SER A 48 8.70 -37.70 -34.64
C SER A 48 8.80 -39.10 -34.01
N PRO A 49 10.01 -39.69 -33.89
CA PRO A 49 10.21 -40.97 -33.21
C PRO A 49 9.82 -40.95 -31.73
N SER A 50 9.76 -39.76 -31.13
CA SER A 50 9.40 -39.55 -29.72
C SER A 50 7.96 -39.04 -29.53
N SER A 51 7.12 -39.20 -30.55
CA SER A 51 5.73 -38.74 -30.52
C SER A 51 4.92 -39.45 -29.44
N LEU A 52 3.95 -38.71 -28.88
CA LEU A 52 3.03 -39.20 -27.86
C LEU A 52 2.06 -40.21 -28.49
N GLN A 53 1.96 -41.39 -27.88
CA GLN A 53 1.07 -42.43 -28.33
C GLN A 53 -0.39 -41.94 -28.33
N GLY A 54 -1.08 -42.13 -29.45
CA GLY A 54 -2.47 -41.73 -29.64
C GLY A 54 -2.68 -40.32 -30.22
N CYS A 55 -1.64 -39.48 -30.37
CA CYS A 55 -1.80 -38.15 -30.98
C CYS A 55 -2.02 -38.21 -32.50
N GLY A 56 -1.53 -39.24 -33.19
CA GLY A 56 -1.62 -39.39 -34.64
C GLY A 56 -3.02 -39.52 -35.22
N LYS A 57 -4.05 -39.67 -34.38
CA LYS A 57 -5.47 -39.58 -34.80
C LYS A 57 -5.95 -38.15 -35.01
N LEU A 58 -5.18 -37.17 -34.55
CA LEU A 58 -5.46 -35.74 -34.65
C LEU A 58 -4.46 -35.10 -35.63
N SER A 59 -4.84 -33.99 -36.26
CA SER A 59 -3.86 -33.18 -36.97
C SER A 59 -2.86 -32.58 -35.97
N PRO A 60 -1.58 -32.37 -36.35
CA PRO A 60 -0.56 -31.81 -35.45
C PRO A 60 -0.99 -30.49 -34.79
N GLY A 61 -1.66 -29.63 -35.54
CA GLY A 61 -2.20 -28.36 -35.02
C GLY A 61 -3.28 -28.55 -33.96
N VAL A 62 -4.20 -29.52 -34.14
CA VAL A 62 -5.24 -29.83 -33.15
C VAL A 62 -4.61 -30.47 -31.90
N ALA A 63 -3.66 -31.38 -32.06
CA ALA A 63 -2.97 -32.02 -30.94
C ALA A 63 -2.20 -31.00 -30.09
N TYR A 64 -1.42 -30.10 -30.73
CA TYR A 64 -0.72 -29.03 -30.04
C TYR A 64 -1.69 -28.07 -29.33
N SER A 65 -2.74 -27.63 -30.03
CA SER A 65 -3.74 -26.70 -29.46
C SER A 65 -4.48 -27.32 -28.28
N THR A 66 -4.72 -28.63 -28.30
CA THR A 66 -5.32 -29.37 -27.18
C THR A 66 -4.40 -29.35 -25.96
N CYS A 67 -3.08 -29.57 -26.14
CA CYS A 67 -2.12 -29.44 -25.05
C CYS A 67 -2.09 -28.03 -24.45
N MET A 68 -2.12 -26.99 -25.28
CA MET A 68 -2.14 -25.60 -24.80
C MET A 68 -3.44 -25.25 -24.08
N LEU A 69 -4.58 -25.62 -24.66
CA LEU A 69 -5.90 -25.42 -24.08
C LEU A 69 -6.03 -26.10 -22.71
N SER A 70 -5.51 -27.33 -22.57
CA SER A 70 -5.59 -28.07 -21.32
C SER A 70 -4.90 -27.37 -20.15
N TYR A 71 -3.74 -26.74 -20.40
CA TYR A 71 -3.09 -25.89 -19.39
C TYR A 71 -3.92 -24.63 -19.08
N ALA A 72 -4.45 -23.97 -20.11
CA ALA A 72 -5.29 -22.78 -19.95
C ALA A 72 -6.56 -23.04 -19.13
N ILE A 73 -7.21 -24.21 -19.31
CA ILE A 73 -8.37 -24.64 -18.52
C ILE A 73 -8.02 -24.66 -17.03
N GLY A 74 -6.91 -25.31 -16.65
CA GLY A 74 -6.48 -25.34 -15.25
C GLY A 74 -6.22 -23.93 -14.69
N MET A 75 -5.57 -23.09 -15.50
CA MET A 75 -5.22 -21.72 -15.10
C MET A 75 -6.43 -20.78 -15.01
N THR A 76 -7.51 -21.01 -15.75
CA THR A 76 -8.71 -20.15 -15.70
C THR A 76 -9.40 -20.21 -14.35
N PHE A 77 -9.51 -21.40 -13.76
CA PHE A 77 -10.23 -21.59 -12.49
C PHE A 77 -9.33 -21.47 -11.25
N SER A 78 -8.04 -21.76 -11.40
CA SER A 78 -7.13 -21.89 -10.27
C SER A 78 -6.91 -20.61 -9.45
N PRO A 79 -6.66 -19.42 -10.04
CA PRO A 79 -6.38 -18.20 -9.28
C PRO A 79 -7.49 -17.84 -8.27
N ALA A 80 -8.75 -17.89 -8.70
CA ALA A 80 -9.89 -17.57 -7.84
C ALA A 80 -10.07 -18.60 -6.72
N MET A 81 -9.87 -19.89 -7.03
CA MET A 81 -9.97 -20.98 -6.06
C MET A 81 -8.84 -20.93 -5.02
N MET A 82 -7.59 -20.82 -5.48
CA MET A 82 -6.39 -20.78 -4.65
C MET A 82 -6.33 -19.53 -3.76
N GLY A 83 -6.79 -18.37 -4.25
CA GLY A 83 -6.94 -17.17 -3.42
C GLY A 83 -7.81 -17.44 -2.18
N ARG A 84 -9.04 -17.92 -2.39
CA ARG A 84 -9.99 -18.23 -1.30
C ARG A 84 -9.48 -19.30 -0.34
N LEU A 85 -8.85 -20.34 -0.88
CA LEU A 85 -8.28 -21.41 -0.05
C LEU A 85 -7.11 -20.88 0.77
N SER A 86 -6.29 -19.98 0.22
CA SER A 86 -5.16 -19.40 0.95
C SER A 86 -5.59 -18.43 2.04
N ASP A 87 -6.70 -17.71 1.85
CA ASP A 87 -7.29 -16.88 2.92
C ASP A 87 -7.78 -17.75 4.09
N ARG A 88 -8.29 -18.96 3.79
CA ARG A 88 -8.84 -19.88 4.80
C ARG A 88 -7.79 -20.72 5.52
N PHE A 89 -6.83 -21.26 4.77
CA PHE A 89 -5.88 -22.27 5.26
C PHE A 89 -4.47 -21.72 5.46
N GLY A 90 -4.21 -20.46 5.13
CA GLY A 90 -2.89 -19.84 5.17
C GLY A 90 -2.20 -19.81 3.80
N ARG A 91 -1.25 -18.88 3.64
CA ARG A 91 -0.50 -18.72 2.38
C ARG A 91 0.52 -19.84 2.20
N ARG A 92 1.22 -20.25 3.27
CA ARG A 92 2.32 -21.23 3.17
C ARG A 92 1.83 -22.62 2.74
N PRO A 93 0.77 -23.23 3.34
CA PRO A 93 0.24 -24.51 2.90
C PRO A 93 -0.17 -24.51 1.42
N LEU A 94 -0.76 -23.42 0.94
CA LEU A 94 -1.21 -23.34 -0.44
C LEU A 94 -0.05 -23.18 -1.43
N LEU A 95 1.00 -22.43 -1.08
CA LEU A 95 2.24 -22.38 -1.87
C LEU A 95 2.95 -23.74 -1.93
N LEU A 96 2.95 -24.50 -0.82
CA LEU A 96 3.46 -25.88 -0.79
C LEU A 96 2.65 -26.81 -1.71
N VAL A 97 1.31 -26.76 -1.61
CA VAL A 97 0.44 -27.58 -2.47
C VAL A 97 0.65 -27.23 -3.95
N SER A 98 0.68 -25.94 -4.30
CA SER A 98 0.93 -25.49 -5.68
C SER A 98 2.26 -26.02 -6.22
N THR A 99 3.37 -25.82 -5.49
CA THR A 99 4.70 -26.28 -5.95
C THR A 99 4.85 -27.81 -5.95
N ALA A 100 4.18 -28.52 -5.04
CA ALA A 100 4.12 -29.98 -5.05
C ALA A 100 3.35 -30.51 -6.27
N ILE A 101 2.23 -29.87 -6.63
CA ILE A 101 1.47 -30.21 -7.85
C ILE A 101 2.36 -30.02 -9.09
N ILE A 102 3.07 -28.89 -9.20
CA ILE A 102 4.03 -28.64 -10.29
C ILE A 102 5.06 -29.78 -10.35
N THR A 103 5.67 -30.11 -9.22
CA THR A 103 6.69 -31.17 -9.13
C THR A 103 6.17 -32.50 -9.66
N VAL A 104 5.04 -32.96 -9.16
CA VAL A 104 4.45 -34.26 -9.53
C VAL A 104 3.99 -34.25 -10.99
N ALA A 105 3.30 -33.19 -11.42
CA ALA A 105 2.73 -33.12 -12.76
C ALA A 105 3.81 -33.05 -13.85
N TYR A 106 4.91 -32.33 -13.62
CA TYR A 106 6.04 -32.31 -14.55
C TYR A 106 6.86 -33.60 -14.52
N ALA A 107 7.06 -34.22 -13.35
CA ALA A 107 7.72 -35.52 -13.25
C ALA A 107 6.95 -36.60 -14.02
N LEU A 108 5.62 -36.64 -13.87
CA LEU A 108 4.75 -37.56 -14.60
C LEU A 108 4.75 -37.25 -16.11
N GLN A 109 4.77 -35.98 -16.52
CA GLN A 109 4.87 -35.63 -17.96
C GLN A 109 6.18 -36.09 -18.57
N ALA A 110 7.28 -36.04 -17.81
CA ALA A 110 8.58 -36.49 -18.28
C ALA A 110 8.56 -37.98 -18.68
N VAL A 111 7.85 -38.82 -17.93
CA VAL A 111 7.76 -40.28 -18.17
C VAL A 111 6.58 -40.71 -19.05
N THR A 112 5.54 -39.90 -19.17
CA THR A 112 4.27 -40.29 -19.81
C THR A 112 4.41 -40.50 -21.31
N GLN A 113 4.01 -41.65 -21.84
CA GLN A 113 4.04 -41.91 -23.29
C GLN A 113 2.72 -41.59 -24.00
N GLY A 114 1.59 -41.61 -23.28
CA GLY A 114 0.26 -41.40 -23.86
C GLY A 114 -0.14 -39.93 -23.98
N PHE A 115 -0.72 -39.56 -25.12
CA PHE A 115 -1.17 -38.18 -25.39
C PHE A 115 -2.22 -37.67 -24.39
N TRP A 116 -3.27 -38.43 -24.11
CA TRP A 116 -4.35 -37.97 -23.22
C TRP A 116 -3.94 -37.85 -21.76
N TRP A 117 -2.99 -38.67 -21.32
CA TRP A 117 -2.41 -38.54 -19.98
C TRP A 117 -1.49 -37.29 -19.94
N PHE A 118 -0.72 -37.04 -21.00
CA PHE A 118 0.02 -35.77 -21.10
C PHE A 118 -0.90 -34.54 -21.02
N VAL A 119 -2.05 -34.58 -21.71
CA VAL A 119 -3.10 -33.54 -21.64
C VAL A 119 -3.68 -33.38 -20.22
N ALA A 120 -4.01 -34.47 -19.52
CA ALA A 120 -4.54 -34.38 -18.16
C ALA A 120 -3.51 -33.78 -17.17
N LEU A 121 -2.22 -34.11 -17.32
CA LEU A 121 -1.16 -33.54 -16.49
C LEU A 121 -0.92 -32.05 -16.79
N ARG A 122 -1.20 -31.60 -18.02
CA ARG A 122 -1.18 -30.17 -18.37
C ARG A 122 -2.30 -29.39 -17.65
N ILE A 123 -3.50 -29.97 -17.51
CA ILE A 123 -4.57 -29.39 -16.68
C ILE A 123 -4.08 -29.24 -15.23
N LEU A 124 -3.46 -30.28 -14.69
CA LEU A 124 -2.93 -30.28 -13.34
C LEU A 124 -1.83 -29.21 -13.14
N ASN A 125 -0.94 -29.02 -14.12
CA ASN A 125 0.00 -27.90 -14.14
C ASN A 125 -0.71 -26.54 -14.16
N GLY A 126 -1.75 -26.38 -14.98
CA GLY A 126 -2.54 -25.15 -15.01
C GLY A 126 -3.21 -24.86 -13.66
N LEU A 127 -3.69 -25.90 -12.98
CA LEU A 127 -4.25 -25.81 -11.63
C LEU A 127 -3.23 -25.35 -10.59
N ALA A 128 -1.93 -25.57 -10.80
CA ALA A 128 -0.92 -25.04 -9.89
C ALA A 128 -0.67 -23.53 -10.08
N GLY A 129 -1.03 -22.96 -11.23
CA GLY A 129 -0.81 -21.54 -11.54
C GLY A 129 -1.52 -20.55 -10.61
N GLY A 130 -2.52 -20.99 -9.86
CA GLY A 130 -3.14 -20.21 -8.78
C GLY A 130 -2.22 -19.98 -7.57
N GLY A 131 -1.02 -20.57 -7.53
CA GLY A 131 0.01 -20.19 -6.55
C GLY A 131 0.48 -18.73 -6.71
N ARG A 132 0.41 -18.15 -7.92
CA ARG A 132 0.82 -16.76 -8.19
C ARG A 132 0.05 -15.70 -7.38
N PRO A 133 -1.29 -15.66 -7.39
CA PRO A 133 -2.01 -14.71 -6.54
C PRO A 133 -1.76 -14.94 -5.05
N VAL A 134 -1.57 -16.18 -4.60
CA VAL A 134 -1.21 -16.49 -3.21
C VAL A 134 0.17 -15.91 -2.85
N ALA A 135 1.13 -16.02 -3.77
CA ALA A 135 2.46 -15.46 -3.64
C ALA A 135 2.41 -13.91 -3.57
N MET A 136 1.62 -13.27 -4.42
CA MET A 136 1.43 -11.81 -4.38
C MET A 136 0.74 -11.35 -3.09
N ALA A 137 -0.25 -12.11 -2.61
CA ALA A 137 -0.89 -11.85 -1.33
C ALA A 137 0.10 -12.01 -0.16
N TYR A 138 0.97 -13.03 -0.18
CA TYR A 138 2.01 -13.19 0.83
C TYR A 138 2.95 -11.97 0.90
N VAL A 139 3.36 -11.41 -0.24
CA VAL A 139 4.18 -10.18 -0.28
C VAL A 139 3.41 -8.99 0.31
N ALA A 140 2.13 -8.86 -0.03
CA ALA A 140 1.28 -7.81 0.53
C ALA A 140 1.10 -7.96 2.05
N ASP A 141 0.97 -9.18 2.56
CA ASP A 141 0.75 -9.47 3.98
C ASP A 141 2.03 -9.32 4.83
N THR A 142 3.23 -9.41 4.24
CA THR A 142 4.50 -9.51 5.00
C THR A 142 5.42 -8.30 4.90
N VAL A 143 5.16 -7.38 3.97
CA VAL A 143 6.03 -6.21 3.72
C VAL A 143 5.29 -4.96 4.14
N SER A 144 5.69 -4.38 5.28
CA SER A 144 5.03 -3.20 5.87
C SER A 144 5.34 -1.89 5.15
N VAL A 145 6.49 -1.79 4.49
CA VAL A 145 6.91 -0.56 3.79
C VAL A 145 6.30 -0.55 2.40
N GLN A 146 5.34 0.34 2.15
CA GLN A 146 4.53 0.35 0.93
C GLN A 146 5.36 0.57 -0.34
N SER A 147 6.42 1.38 -0.27
CA SER A 147 7.35 1.58 -1.41
C SER A 147 8.07 0.28 -1.78
N ARG A 148 8.51 -0.51 -0.79
CA ARG A 148 9.12 -1.83 -1.00
C ARG A 148 8.10 -2.86 -1.49
N GLN A 149 6.91 -2.89 -0.90
CA GLN A 149 5.84 -3.77 -1.32
C GLN A 149 5.48 -3.53 -2.80
N ARG A 150 5.33 -2.27 -3.22
CA ARG A 150 5.11 -1.90 -4.63
C ARG A 150 6.26 -2.37 -5.53
N ALA A 151 7.51 -2.18 -5.09
CA ALA A 151 8.69 -2.63 -5.84
C ALA A 151 8.70 -4.16 -6.02
N TYR A 152 8.43 -4.93 -4.96
CA TYR A 152 8.39 -6.39 -5.00
C TYR A 152 7.26 -6.94 -5.87
N LEU A 153 6.05 -6.37 -5.75
CA LEU A 153 4.94 -6.70 -6.66
C LEU A 153 5.28 -6.33 -8.11
N GLY A 154 6.01 -5.23 -8.32
CA GLY A 154 6.58 -4.86 -9.61
C GLY A 154 7.50 -5.95 -10.17
N TYR A 155 8.48 -6.42 -9.38
CA TYR A 155 9.38 -7.50 -9.80
C TYR A 155 8.62 -8.78 -10.14
N MET A 156 7.62 -9.16 -9.34
CA MET A 156 6.80 -10.34 -9.61
C MET A 156 6.03 -10.25 -10.93
N ASN A 157 5.64 -9.04 -11.34
CA ASN A 157 4.99 -8.82 -12.64
C ASN A 157 5.95 -8.85 -13.83
N MET A 158 7.27 -8.71 -13.61
CA MET A 158 8.29 -8.85 -14.66
C MET A 158 8.64 -10.31 -14.96
N ILE A 159 8.46 -11.21 -13.99
CA ILE A 159 8.82 -12.64 -14.09
C ILE A 159 8.25 -13.34 -15.34
N PRO A 160 6.97 -13.18 -15.71
CA PRO A 160 6.43 -13.80 -16.92
C PRO A 160 7.19 -13.41 -18.19
N GLY A 161 7.53 -12.12 -18.32
CA GLY A 161 8.30 -11.62 -19.47
C GLY A 161 9.72 -12.18 -19.50
N LEU A 162 10.37 -12.26 -18.33
CA LEU A 162 11.69 -12.89 -18.20
C LEU A 162 11.65 -14.37 -18.59
N CYS A 163 10.67 -15.13 -18.09
CA CYS A 163 10.53 -16.56 -18.40
C CYS A 163 10.21 -16.82 -19.87
N MET A 164 9.46 -15.92 -20.52
CA MET A 164 9.21 -15.99 -21.96
C MET A 164 10.50 -15.72 -22.76
N ALA A 165 11.34 -14.79 -22.29
CA ALA A 165 12.62 -14.48 -22.94
C ALA A 165 13.57 -15.68 -22.94
N VAL A 166 13.81 -16.27 -21.76
CA VAL A 166 14.87 -17.28 -21.60
C VAL A 166 14.37 -18.72 -21.64
N GLY A 167 13.12 -18.96 -21.24
CA GLY A 167 12.59 -20.30 -21.03
C GLY A 167 12.61 -21.19 -22.27
N PRO A 168 12.10 -20.74 -23.43
CA PRO A 168 12.09 -21.55 -24.64
C PRO A 168 13.51 -21.86 -25.16
N GLY A 169 14.48 -20.96 -24.94
CA GLY A 169 15.89 -21.20 -25.22
C GLY A 169 16.51 -22.26 -24.31
N ILE A 170 16.24 -22.19 -23.00
CA ILE A 170 16.66 -23.22 -22.02
C ILE A 170 16.02 -24.57 -22.37
N GLY A 171 14.73 -24.59 -22.69
CA GLY A 171 14.01 -25.80 -23.11
C GLY A 171 14.61 -26.43 -24.37
N GLY A 172 14.94 -25.61 -25.38
CA GLY A 172 15.65 -26.04 -26.57
C GLY A 172 17.03 -26.64 -26.27
N LEU A 173 17.83 -26.00 -25.42
CA LEU A 173 19.14 -26.53 -25.01
C LEU A 173 19.03 -27.85 -24.24
N LEU A 174 18.09 -27.94 -23.30
CA LEU A 174 17.85 -29.17 -22.55
C LEU A 174 17.40 -30.32 -23.46
N SER A 175 16.75 -30.02 -24.58
CA SER A 175 16.31 -31.04 -25.54
C SER A 175 17.44 -31.86 -26.17
N TYR A 176 18.70 -31.38 -26.14
CA TYR A 176 19.87 -32.16 -26.55
C TYR A 176 20.12 -33.40 -25.68
N PHE A 177 19.70 -33.37 -24.41
CA PHE A 177 19.75 -34.52 -23.51
C PHE A 177 18.52 -35.42 -23.65
N GLY A 178 17.62 -35.09 -24.58
CA GLY A 178 16.36 -35.78 -24.85
C GLY A 178 15.17 -34.84 -24.74
N LEU A 179 14.14 -35.09 -25.55
CA LEU A 179 12.91 -34.28 -25.58
C LEU A 179 12.13 -34.28 -24.25
N ARG A 180 12.44 -35.20 -23.34
CA ARG A 180 11.85 -35.26 -21.99
C ARG A 180 12.63 -34.47 -20.93
N ALA A 181 13.88 -34.12 -21.18
CA ALA A 181 14.77 -33.47 -20.22
C ALA A 181 14.22 -32.13 -19.66
N PRO A 182 13.55 -31.26 -20.45
CA PRO A 182 12.96 -30.01 -19.93
C PRO A 182 11.92 -30.25 -18.82
N PHE A 183 11.15 -31.34 -18.90
CA PHE A 183 10.16 -31.68 -17.88
C PHE A 183 10.82 -32.20 -16.60
N TYR A 184 11.85 -33.05 -16.71
CA TYR A 184 12.65 -33.49 -15.56
C TYR A 184 13.32 -32.32 -14.85
N PHE A 185 13.90 -31.39 -15.61
CA PHE A 185 14.53 -30.20 -15.05
C PHE A 185 13.51 -29.36 -14.25
N THR A 186 12.36 -29.09 -14.85
CA THR A 186 11.29 -28.32 -14.18
C THR A 186 10.81 -29.02 -12.91
N ALA A 187 10.63 -30.34 -12.94
CA ALA A 187 10.24 -31.12 -11.76
C ALA A 187 11.30 -31.07 -10.64
N GLY A 188 12.59 -31.18 -10.98
CA GLY A 188 13.68 -31.10 -10.01
C GLY A 188 13.80 -29.72 -9.35
N VAL A 189 13.68 -28.65 -10.14
CA VAL A 189 13.70 -27.28 -9.63
C VAL A 189 12.46 -27.00 -8.76
N ALA A 190 11.29 -27.46 -9.18
CA ALA A 190 10.06 -27.36 -8.38
C ALA A 190 10.18 -28.11 -7.05
N ALA A 191 10.73 -29.33 -7.05
CA ALA A 191 10.94 -30.11 -5.84
C ALA A 191 11.87 -29.40 -4.84
N ALA A 192 12.98 -28.83 -5.35
CA ALA A 192 13.90 -28.06 -4.54
C ALA A 192 13.20 -26.85 -3.88
N VAL A 193 12.33 -26.16 -4.63
CA VAL A 193 11.58 -25.02 -4.09
C VAL A 193 10.49 -25.42 -3.12
N THR A 194 9.75 -26.51 -3.38
CA THR A 194 8.83 -27.08 -2.40
C THR A 194 9.56 -27.36 -1.08
N MET A 195 10.77 -27.93 -1.14
CA MET A 195 11.58 -28.18 0.05
C MET A 195 12.03 -26.88 0.74
N LEU A 196 12.46 -25.88 -0.02
CA LEU A 196 12.86 -24.58 0.53
C LEU A 196 11.68 -23.85 1.19
N ILE A 197 10.47 -23.93 0.64
CA ILE A 197 9.25 -23.39 1.27
C ILE A 197 8.94 -24.16 2.55
N TYR A 198 9.06 -25.48 2.51
CA TYR A 198 8.79 -26.33 3.67
C TYR A 198 9.68 -25.96 4.85
N VAL A 199 10.97 -25.73 4.62
CA VAL A 199 11.94 -25.40 5.68
C VAL A 199 11.96 -23.91 6.03
N GLY A 200 11.84 -23.03 5.04
CA GLY A 200 12.25 -21.62 5.16
C GLY A 200 11.15 -20.57 5.10
N LEU A 201 9.94 -20.91 4.66
CA LEU A 201 8.84 -19.93 4.53
C LEU A 201 7.90 -20.02 5.74
N PRO A 202 7.82 -18.99 6.61
CA PRO A 202 6.83 -18.95 7.69
C PRO A 202 5.43 -18.68 7.13
N GLU A 203 4.40 -18.95 7.93
CA GLU A 203 3.03 -18.55 7.59
C GLU A 203 2.86 -17.03 7.77
N SER A 204 2.20 -16.36 6.80
CA SER A 204 1.96 -14.91 6.86
C SER A 204 0.67 -14.57 7.62
N ILE A 205 -0.35 -15.44 7.55
CA ILE A 205 -1.61 -15.24 8.27
C ILE A 205 -1.45 -15.82 9.69
N ARG A 206 -1.48 -14.97 10.73
CA ARG A 206 -1.70 -15.46 12.09
C ARG A 206 -3.13 -16.00 12.14
N PHE A 207 -3.30 -17.32 12.28
CA PHE A 207 -4.63 -17.94 12.43
C PHE A 207 -5.43 -17.21 13.52
N HIS A 208 -6.32 -16.32 13.10
CA HIS A 208 -7.47 -15.92 13.90
C HIS A 208 -8.62 -16.77 13.37
N SER A 209 -9.20 -17.56 14.27
CA SER A 209 -10.48 -18.23 14.08
C SER A 209 -11.54 -17.16 13.75
N THR A 210 -11.72 -16.84 12.47
CA THR A 210 -12.95 -16.22 12.00
C THR A 210 -13.95 -17.34 11.73
N THR A 211 -15.01 -17.32 12.53
CA THR A 211 -16.19 -18.18 12.44
C THR A 211 -16.70 -18.30 11.01
N ALA A 212 -17.03 -19.53 10.64
CA ALA A 212 -17.23 -20.05 9.30
C ALA A 212 -18.48 -19.56 8.53
N ASP A 213 -18.98 -18.34 8.71
CA ASP A 213 -20.31 -17.97 8.17
C ASP A 213 -20.43 -16.61 7.46
N GLN A 214 -19.34 -15.98 7.02
CA GLN A 214 -19.45 -14.87 6.07
C GLN A 214 -19.43 -15.40 4.63
N LYS A 215 -20.60 -15.37 3.99
CA LYS A 215 -20.74 -15.49 2.53
C LYS A 215 -19.66 -14.67 1.86
N SER A 216 -18.88 -15.30 0.99
CA SER A 216 -17.60 -14.76 0.54
C SER A 216 -17.76 -13.36 -0.11
N PRO A 217 -17.09 -12.33 0.40
CA PRO A 217 -17.20 -10.95 -0.08
C PRO A 217 -16.68 -10.74 -1.51
N LEU A 218 -16.19 -11.79 -2.19
CA LEU A 218 -15.59 -11.72 -3.52
C LEU A 218 -16.56 -12.03 -4.66
N LEU A 219 -17.58 -12.89 -4.44
CA LEU A 219 -18.67 -13.06 -5.43
C LEU A 219 -19.65 -11.89 -5.36
N GLU A 220 -19.93 -11.40 -4.15
CA GLU A 220 -20.66 -10.15 -3.94
C GLU A 220 -19.83 -8.95 -4.41
N GLY A 221 -18.52 -8.92 -4.11
CA GLY A 221 -17.59 -7.89 -4.59
C GLY A 221 -17.38 -7.89 -6.11
N ALA A 222 -17.33 -9.06 -6.76
CA ALA A 222 -17.30 -9.16 -8.22
C ALA A 222 -18.65 -8.79 -8.85
N ALA A 223 -19.77 -9.17 -8.22
CA ALA A 223 -21.11 -8.76 -8.65
C ALA A 223 -21.41 -7.26 -8.39
N GLN A 224 -20.76 -6.65 -7.39
CA GLN A 224 -20.78 -5.21 -7.15
C GLN A 224 -19.84 -4.48 -8.09
N ALA A 225 -18.64 -5.00 -8.34
CA ALA A 225 -17.69 -4.46 -9.34
C ALA A 225 -18.25 -4.53 -10.77
N SER A 226 -19.03 -5.57 -11.11
CA SER A 226 -19.68 -5.70 -12.42
C SER A 226 -20.87 -4.75 -12.60
N LYS A 227 -21.53 -4.32 -11.51
CA LYS A 227 -22.58 -3.28 -11.53
C LYS A 227 -22.02 -1.87 -11.64
N ALA A 228 -20.73 -1.73 -11.38
CA ALA A 228 -20.02 -0.50 -11.13
C ALA A 228 -19.26 0.01 -12.38
N ILE A 229 -18.79 -0.90 -13.24
CA ILE A 229 -18.18 -0.57 -14.53
C ILE A 229 -19.30 -0.46 -15.59
N PRO A 230 -19.37 0.63 -16.39
CA PRO A 230 -20.33 0.70 -17.49
C PRO A 230 -20.20 -0.52 -18.38
N TRP A 231 -21.31 -1.20 -18.70
CA TRP A 231 -21.27 -2.46 -19.47
C TRP A 231 -20.43 -2.34 -20.75
N CYS A 232 -20.52 -1.21 -21.47
CA CYS A 232 -19.70 -0.96 -22.67
C CYS A 232 -18.20 -0.93 -22.38
N ALA A 233 -17.78 -0.37 -21.24
CA ALA A 233 -16.38 -0.31 -20.84
C ALA A 233 -15.87 -1.67 -20.33
N PHE A 234 -16.70 -2.40 -19.59
CA PHE A 234 -16.39 -3.78 -19.20
C PHE A 234 -16.23 -4.68 -20.43
N PHE A 235 -17.20 -4.66 -21.35
CA PHE A 235 -17.12 -5.42 -22.60
C PHE A 235 -15.94 -4.99 -23.44
N PHE A 236 -15.65 -3.68 -23.56
CA PHE A 236 -14.48 -3.21 -24.29
C PHE A 236 -13.17 -3.73 -23.68
N LEU A 237 -12.97 -3.61 -22.35
CA LEU A 237 -11.76 -4.10 -21.69
C LEU A 237 -11.64 -5.62 -21.75
N TYR A 238 -12.73 -6.33 -21.48
CA TYR A 238 -12.78 -7.78 -21.53
C TYR A 238 -12.51 -8.29 -22.94
N PHE A 239 -13.16 -7.72 -23.94
CA PHE A 239 -12.94 -8.05 -25.35
C PHE A 239 -11.51 -7.75 -25.78
N THR A 240 -10.96 -6.59 -25.38
CA THR A 240 -9.56 -6.20 -25.63
C THR A 240 -8.59 -7.22 -25.03
N ALA A 241 -8.78 -7.58 -23.76
CA ALA A 241 -7.94 -8.56 -23.07
C ALA A 241 -8.08 -9.96 -23.68
N MET A 242 -9.30 -10.38 -24.01
CA MET A 242 -9.59 -11.67 -24.62
C MET A 242 -8.99 -11.80 -26.02
N MET A 243 -9.16 -10.79 -26.87
CA MET A 243 -8.58 -10.77 -28.22
C MET A 243 -7.05 -10.74 -28.18
N SER A 244 -6.47 -9.96 -27.26
CA SER A 244 -5.02 -9.94 -27.06
C SER A 244 -4.48 -11.29 -26.62
N GLY A 245 -5.16 -11.95 -25.66
CA GLY A 245 -4.81 -13.29 -25.21
C GLY A 245 -5.00 -14.35 -26.29
N PHE A 246 -6.07 -14.25 -27.08
CA PHE A 246 -6.35 -15.14 -28.20
C PHE A 246 -5.24 -15.06 -29.27
N THR A 247 -4.94 -13.86 -29.76
CA THR A 247 -3.88 -13.69 -30.76
C THR A 247 -2.51 -14.07 -30.21
N ASN A 248 -2.19 -13.74 -28.95
CA ASN A 248 -0.94 -14.18 -28.33
C ASN A 248 -0.83 -15.70 -28.30
N SER A 249 -1.93 -16.38 -27.98
CA SER A 249 -2.00 -17.84 -28.01
C SER A 249 -1.83 -18.39 -29.43
N VAL A 250 -2.51 -17.82 -30.43
CA VAL A 250 -2.38 -18.22 -31.84
C VAL A 250 -0.96 -18.02 -32.36
N VAL A 251 -0.33 -16.87 -32.10
CA VAL A 251 1.05 -16.61 -32.52
C VAL A 251 2.01 -17.54 -31.79
N SER A 252 1.81 -17.79 -30.49
CA SER A 252 2.62 -18.73 -29.71
C SER A 252 2.46 -20.18 -30.18
N VAL A 253 1.29 -20.54 -30.72
CA VAL A 253 1.01 -21.85 -31.34
C VAL A 253 1.64 -21.98 -32.72
N ALA A 254 1.43 -20.98 -33.58
CA ALA A 254 1.86 -21.00 -34.96
C ALA A 254 3.36 -20.84 -35.10
N THR A 255 4.00 -20.07 -34.21
CA THR A 255 5.43 -19.73 -34.33
C THR A 255 6.32 -20.97 -34.40
N PRO A 256 6.30 -21.92 -33.44
CA PRO A 256 7.18 -23.09 -33.52
C PRO A 256 6.95 -23.93 -34.77
N LEU A 257 5.69 -24.03 -35.24
CA LEU A 257 5.33 -24.76 -36.44
C LEU A 257 5.84 -24.06 -37.71
N VAL A 258 5.68 -22.74 -37.84
CA VAL A 258 6.21 -21.96 -38.98
C VAL A 258 7.73 -21.99 -39.00
N LEU A 259 8.38 -21.81 -37.84
CA LEU A 259 9.85 -21.86 -37.75
C LEU A 259 10.39 -23.23 -38.19
N LYS A 260 9.68 -24.31 -37.86
CA LYS A 260 10.04 -25.67 -38.29
C LYS A 260 9.70 -25.92 -39.76
N ASP A 261 8.44 -25.77 -40.16
CA ASP A 261 7.93 -26.26 -41.43
C ASP A 261 8.26 -25.30 -42.60
N SER A 262 8.29 -23.99 -42.35
CA SER A 262 8.60 -22.97 -43.37
C SER A 262 10.07 -22.59 -43.41
N PHE A 263 10.77 -22.59 -42.26
CA PHE A 263 12.18 -22.15 -42.19
C PHE A 263 13.17 -23.26 -41.83
N SER A 264 12.72 -24.50 -41.60
CA SER A 264 13.58 -25.64 -41.25
C SER A 264 14.48 -25.38 -40.03
N MET A 265 14.05 -24.52 -39.11
CA MET A 265 14.85 -24.15 -37.93
C MET A 265 14.83 -25.27 -36.89
N SER A 266 15.98 -25.47 -36.24
CA SER A 266 16.09 -26.39 -35.11
C SER A 266 15.34 -25.86 -33.88
N PRO A 267 14.97 -26.72 -32.91
CA PRO A 267 14.29 -26.28 -31.69
C PRO A 267 15.08 -25.25 -30.87
N VAL A 268 16.41 -25.29 -30.96
CA VAL A 268 17.31 -24.35 -30.28
C VAL A 268 17.27 -22.97 -30.93
N VAL A 269 17.35 -22.92 -32.27
CA VAL A 269 17.24 -21.68 -33.02
C VAL A 269 15.84 -21.09 -32.85
N ALA A 270 14.80 -21.93 -32.93
CA ALA A 270 13.43 -21.54 -32.65
C ALA A 270 13.26 -20.99 -31.23
N GLY A 271 13.85 -21.64 -30.22
CA GLY A 271 13.89 -21.18 -28.84
C GLY A 271 14.59 -19.84 -28.66
N ALA A 272 15.71 -19.61 -29.34
CA ALA A 272 16.44 -18.34 -29.30
C ALA A 272 15.60 -17.17 -29.83
N THR A 273 14.67 -17.40 -30.76
CA THR A 273 13.79 -16.33 -31.27
C THR A 273 12.86 -15.74 -30.21
N TYR A 274 12.59 -16.46 -29.12
CA TYR A 274 11.76 -15.97 -28.00
C TYR A 274 12.49 -14.96 -27.10
N LEU A 275 13.83 -14.87 -27.18
CA LEU A 275 14.59 -13.79 -26.55
C LEU A 275 14.14 -12.43 -27.08
N GLY A 276 13.84 -12.35 -28.39
CA GLY A 276 13.29 -11.14 -29.00
C GLY A 276 11.89 -10.81 -28.48
N ASP A 277 11.03 -11.82 -28.30
CA ASP A 277 9.68 -11.64 -27.72
C ASP A 277 9.79 -11.03 -26.32
N GLY A 278 10.57 -11.65 -25.43
CA GLY A 278 10.72 -11.19 -24.05
C GLY A 278 11.42 -9.83 -23.94
N SER A 279 12.43 -9.56 -24.76
CA SER A 279 13.10 -8.25 -24.81
C SER A 279 12.14 -7.14 -25.22
N MET A 280 11.30 -7.39 -26.22
CA MET A 280 10.33 -6.40 -26.68
C MET A 280 9.15 -6.23 -25.71
N ILE A 281 8.79 -7.25 -24.93
CA ILE A 281 7.83 -7.09 -23.82
C ILE A 281 8.40 -6.10 -22.79
N ILE A 282 9.66 -6.27 -22.39
CA ILE A 282 10.32 -5.40 -21.40
C ILE A 282 10.41 -3.97 -21.95
N LEU A 283 10.95 -3.79 -23.16
CA LEU A 283 11.06 -2.48 -23.81
C LEU A 283 9.70 -1.81 -24.00
N GLY A 284 8.68 -2.59 -24.38
CA GLY A 284 7.31 -2.10 -24.52
C GLY A 284 6.71 -1.62 -23.20
N SER A 285 6.94 -2.33 -22.09
CA SER A 285 6.54 -1.87 -20.76
C SER A 285 7.23 -0.56 -20.36
N TYR A 286 8.53 -0.41 -20.64
CA TYR A 286 9.24 0.86 -20.43
C TYR A 286 8.69 1.98 -21.30
N LEU A 287 8.45 1.71 -22.58
CA LEU A 287 7.88 2.68 -23.52
C LEU A 287 6.49 3.14 -23.08
N PHE A 288 5.65 2.22 -22.61
CA PHE A 288 4.35 2.54 -22.04
C PHE A 288 4.47 3.53 -20.86
N VAL A 289 5.32 3.22 -19.89
CA VAL A 289 5.55 4.09 -18.72
C VAL A 289 6.08 5.46 -19.15
N TRP A 290 7.01 5.49 -20.10
CA TRP A 290 7.57 6.74 -20.62
C TRP A 290 6.51 7.60 -21.32
N LEU A 291 5.71 7.01 -22.23
CA LEU A 291 4.62 7.69 -22.94
C LEU A 291 3.53 8.20 -21.99
N SER A 292 3.23 7.44 -20.93
CA SER A 292 2.25 7.82 -19.91
C SER A 292 2.75 8.98 -19.05
N ASN A 293 4.01 8.94 -18.60
CA ASN A 293 4.54 9.91 -17.63
C ASN A 293 5.07 11.19 -18.29
N HIS A 294 5.72 11.09 -19.44
CA HIS A 294 6.34 12.24 -20.12
C HIS A 294 5.53 12.75 -21.31
N GLY A 295 4.74 11.88 -21.93
CA GLY A 295 3.97 12.22 -23.13
C GLY A 295 2.59 12.82 -22.85
N GLY A 296 2.12 12.84 -21.59
CA GLY A 296 0.79 13.32 -21.21
C GLY A 296 -0.37 12.54 -21.87
N ARG A 297 -0.09 11.38 -22.47
CA ARG A 297 -1.09 10.58 -23.20
C ARG A 297 -1.90 9.74 -22.23
N GLN A 298 -3.22 9.73 -22.40
CA GLN A 298 -4.08 8.87 -21.59
C GLN A 298 -3.75 7.39 -21.83
N PRO A 299 -3.65 6.55 -20.77
CA PRO A 299 -3.37 5.11 -20.92
C PRO A 299 -4.31 4.39 -21.89
N SER A 300 -5.58 4.78 -21.95
CA SER A 300 -6.58 4.26 -22.88
C SER A 300 -6.21 4.50 -24.35
N ALA A 301 -5.68 5.68 -24.68
CA ALA A 301 -5.25 6.01 -26.04
C ALA A 301 -4.02 5.18 -26.46
N ILE A 302 -3.09 4.94 -25.51
CA ILE A 302 -1.92 4.09 -25.75
C ILE A 302 -2.35 2.64 -26.01
N VAL A 303 -3.33 2.13 -25.25
CA VAL A 303 -3.90 0.78 -25.46
C VAL A 303 -4.60 0.68 -26.81
N ALA A 304 -5.43 1.66 -27.18
CA ALA A 304 -6.13 1.66 -28.46
C ALA A 304 -5.13 1.65 -29.63
N ALA A 305 -4.12 2.52 -29.60
CA ALA A 305 -3.06 2.55 -30.62
C ALA A 305 -2.30 1.22 -30.68
N SER A 306 -1.97 0.64 -29.51
CA SER A 306 -1.30 -0.66 -29.42
C SER A 306 -2.13 -1.76 -30.06
N MET A 307 -3.45 -1.78 -29.83
CA MET A 307 -4.36 -2.76 -30.44
C MET A 307 -4.48 -2.59 -31.95
N THR A 308 -4.51 -1.35 -32.46
CA THR A 308 -4.51 -1.10 -33.91
C THR A 308 -3.22 -1.60 -34.56
N VAL A 309 -2.07 -1.30 -33.96
CA VAL A 309 -0.77 -1.81 -34.43
C VAL A 309 -0.76 -3.34 -34.38
N TYR A 310 -1.29 -3.94 -33.32
CA TYR A 310 -1.37 -5.39 -33.16
C TYR A 310 -2.23 -6.07 -34.24
N GLY A 311 -3.39 -5.50 -34.56
CA GLY A 311 -4.26 -6.00 -35.62
C GLY A 311 -3.62 -5.89 -37.01
N LEU A 312 -3.06 -4.73 -37.34
CA LEU A 312 -2.41 -4.48 -38.63
C LEU A 312 -1.20 -5.40 -38.84
N THR A 313 -0.36 -5.54 -37.82
CA THR A 313 0.82 -6.41 -37.90
C THR A 313 0.44 -7.89 -37.97
N SER A 314 -0.68 -8.30 -37.35
CA SER A 314 -1.19 -9.69 -37.45
C SER A 314 -1.63 -10.05 -38.88
N LEU A 315 -2.17 -9.10 -39.64
CA LEU A 315 -2.53 -9.30 -41.05
C LEU A 315 -1.30 -9.46 -41.95
N LEU A 316 -0.16 -8.88 -41.57
CA LEU A 316 1.09 -8.96 -42.32
C LEU A 316 1.85 -10.26 -42.08
N LEU A 317 1.67 -10.92 -40.92
CA LEU A 317 2.45 -12.11 -40.55
C LEU A 317 2.43 -13.24 -41.60
N PRO A 318 1.26 -13.67 -42.11
CA PRO A 318 1.18 -14.78 -43.06
C PRO A 318 1.90 -14.51 -44.38
N ILE A 319 1.92 -13.24 -44.81
CA ILE A 319 2.57 -12.81 -46.07
C ILE A 319 4.10 -12.97 -45.96
N LEU A 320 4.63 -12.98 -44.74
CA LEU A 320 6.06 -13.03 -44.45
C LEU A 320 6.59 -14.44 -44.21
N PHE A 321 5.78 -15.49 -44.40
CA PHE A 321 6.22 -16.88 -44.23
C PHE A 321 7.33 -17.30 -45.22
N ALA A 322 7.60 -16.50 -46.25
CA ALA A 322 8.73 -16.68 -47.15
C ALA A 322 10.04 -16.02 -46.64
N TYR A 323 9.98 -15.17 -45.62
CA TYR A 323 11.10 -14.33 -45.18
C TYR A 323 11.31 -14.41 -43.65
N PRO A 324 12.30 -15.19 -43.16
CA PRO A 324 12.44 -15.48 -41.73
C PRO A 324 12.72 -14.24 -40.89
N TRP A 325 13.62 -13.34 -41.31
CA TRP A 325 13.98 -12.17 -40.52
C TRP A 325 12.88 -11.09 -40.48
N PRO A 326 12.25 -10.70 -41.61
CA PRO A 326 11.08 -9.83 -41.59
C PRO A 326 9.92 -10.39 -40.75
N PHE A 327 9.65 -11.69 -40.86
CA PHE A 327 8.65 -12.37 -40.02
C PHE A 327 8.97 -12.21 -38.53
N LEU A 328 10.20 -12.50 -38.12
CA LEU A 328 10.63 -12.40 -36.72
C LEU A 328 10.60 -10.96 -36.20
N CYS A 329 11.10 -9.99 -36.96
CA CYS A 329 11.08 -8.59 -36.55
C CYS A 329 9.66 -8.05 -36.34
N ILE A 330 8.74 -8.34 -37.28
CA ILE A 330 7.34 -7.93 -37.18
C ILE A 330 6.64 -8.67 -36.04
N LYS A 331 6.91 -9.96 -35.87
CA LYS A 331 6.45 -10.75 -34.72
C LYS A 331 6.91 -10.13 -33.39
N TRP A 332 8.17 -9.76 -33.24
CA TRP A 332 8.72 -9.19 -32.00
C TRP A 332 8.08 -7.84 -31.64
N VAL A 333 7.88 -6.97 -32.63
CA VAL A 333 7.17 -5.69 -32.43
C VAL A 333 5.70 -5.94 -32.04
N LEU A 334 5.05 -6.88 -32.71
CA LEU A 334 3.66 -7.28 -32.48
C LEU A 334 3.48 -7.86 -31.08
N LEU A 335 4.24 -8.90 -30.71
CA LEU A 335 4.10 -9.58 -29.42
C LEU A 335 4.69 -8.81 -28.25
N GLY A 336 5.72 -8.01 -28.46
CA GLY A 336 6.39 -7.31 -27.38
C GLY A 336 5.69 -6.02 -26.99
N VAL A 337 5.71 -5.03 -27.90
CA VAL A 337 5.32 -3.65 -27.57
C VAL A 337 3.82 -3.52 -27.30
N THR A 338 3.00 -4.21 -28.08
CA THR A 338 1.55 -4.05 -27.96
C THR A 338 0.97 -4.87 -26.80
N THR A 339 1.42 -6.12 -26.63
CA THR A 339 0.99 -6.99 -25.53
C THR A 339 1.37 -6.40 -24.17
N SER A 340 2.59 -5.88 -24.05
CA SER A 340 3.07 -5.27 -22.79
C SER A 340 2.28 -4.01 -22.44
N SER A 341 1.95 -3.18 -23.43
CA SER A 341 1.18 -1.95 -23.22
C SER A 341 -0.24 -2.24 -22.75
N ILE A 342 -0.86 -3.31 -23.27
CA ILE A 342 -2.20 -3.76 -22.86
C ILE A 342 -2.15 -4.26 -21.42
N TYR A 343 -1.26 -5.20 -21.09
CA TYR A 343 -1.18 -5.74 -19.72
C TYR A 343 -0.74 -4.69 -18.68
N SER A 344 0.10 -3.72 -19.07
CA SER A 344 0.58 -2.67 -18.17
C SER A 344 -0.47 -1.58 -17.91
N ALA A 345 -1.32 -1.28 -18.90
CA ALA A 345 -2.35 -0.26 -18.79
C ALA A 345 -3.64 -0.77 -18.12
N MET A 346 -3.96 -2.06 -18.28
CA MET A 346 -5.22 -2.64 -17.83
C MET A 346 -5.53 -2.39 -16.35
N PRO A 347 -4.60 -2.61 -15.40
CA PRO A 347 -4.87 -2.30 -13.99
C PRO A 347 -5.23 -0.84 -13.75
N GLY A 348 -4.56 0.10 -14.43
CA GLY A 348 -4.84 1.53 -14.33
C GLY A 348 -6.18 1.93 -14.96
N ILE A 349 -6.55 1.33 -16.09
CA ILE A 349 -7.83 1.58 -16.76
C ILE A 349 -8.99 0.98 -15.97
N VAL A 350 -8.85 -0.24 -15.43
CA VAL A 350 -9.84 -0.87 -14.54
C VAL A 350 -10.02 -0.05 -13.28
N ALA A 351 -8.93 0.43 -12.66
CA ALA A 351 -9.00 1.33 -11.52
C ALA A 351 -9.69 2.67 -11.87
N ALA A 352 -9.50 3.19 -13.08
CA ALA A 352 -10.16 4.41 -13.54
C ALA A 352 -11.65 4.20 -13.87
N LEU A 353 -12.05 3.04 -14.41
CA LEU A 353 -13.42 2.74 -14.85
C LEU A 353 -14.35 2.23 -13.74
N ALA A 354 -13.82 1.94 -12.55
CA ALA A 354 -14.63 1.83 -11.35
C ALA A 354 -15.44 3.14 -11.14
N PRO A 355 -16.71 3.05 -10.71
CA PRO A 355 -17.69 4.14 -10.81
C PRO A 355 -17.29 5.38 -10.03
N VAL A 356 -17.78 6.49 -10.57
CA VAL A 356 -17.21 7.84 -10.47
C VAL A 356 -17.56 8.59 -9.18
N THR A 357 -18.27 7.99 -8.22
CA THR A 357 -18.36 8.58 -6.87
C THR A 357 -17.00 8.60 -6.17
N ARG A 358 -15.99 7.87 -6.66
CA ARG A 358 -14.79 7.59 -5.88
C ARG A 358 -13.42 7.85 -6.49
N ARG A 359 -13.15 8.59 -7.58
CA ARG A 359 -11.71 8.75 -7.98
C ARG A 359 -10.84 9.50 -6.95
N GLY A 360 -11.37 10.56 -6.34
CA GLY A 360 -10.78 11.19 -5.15
C GLY A 360 -11.09 10.46 -3.83
N GLU A 361 -11.79 9.33 -3.90
CA GLU A 361 -12.27 8.50 -2.79
C GLU A 361 -11.74 7.05 -2.92
N LEU A 362 -10.90 6.75 -3.93
CA LEU A 362 -10.14 5.53 -4.24
C LEU A 362 -8.65 5.78 -4.01
N MET A 363 -8.16 6.97 -4.39
CA MET A 363 -7.09 7.62 -3.63
C MET A 363 -7.53 7.72 -2.18
N GLY A 364 -8.75 8.21 -1.93
CA GLY A 364 -9.37 8.14 -0.61
C GLY A 364 -9.73 6.74 -0.10
N TYR A 365 -9.76 5.65 -0.90
CA TYR A 365 -10.06 4.28 -0.43
C TYR A 365 -8.77 3.58 -0.06
N MET A 366 -7.70 3.84 -0.81
CA MET A 366 -6.33 3.53 -0.43
C MET A 366 -5.93 4.37 0.79
N SER A 367 -6.27 5.67 0.84
CA SER A 367 -6.05 6.54 2.01
C SER A 367 -7.01 6.23 3.16
N PHE A 368 -8.21 5.72 2.89
CA PHE A 368 -9.14 5.22 3.91
C PHE A 368 -8.66 3.90 4.48
N SER A 369 -8.27 2.95 3.63
CA SER A 369 -7.68 1.68 4.08
C SER A 369 -6.36 1.94 4.79
N GLN A 370 -5.51 2.85 4.27
CA GLN A 370 -4.30 3.33 4.95
C GLN A 370 -4.65 4.01 6.27
N GLY A 371 -5.71 4.82 6.34
CA GLY A 371 -6.13 5.48 7.57
C GLY A 371 -6.59 4.49 8.63
N ILE A 372 -7.43 3.52 8.25
CA ILE A 372 -7.87 2.43 9.13
C ILE A 372 -6.68 1.57 9.56
N GLU A 373 -5.81 1.20 8.63
CA GLU A 373 -4.60 0.43 8.90
C GLU A 373 -3.65 1.21 9.81
N TYR A 374 -3.47 2.51 9.61
CA TYR A 374 -2.63 3.38 10.42
C TYR A 374 -3.18 3.48 11.85
N LEU A 375 -4.48 3.76 11.99
CA LEU A 375 -5.15 3.79 13.29
C LEU A 375 -5.04 2.46 14.03
N ARG A 376 -5.20 1.32 13.33
CA ARG A 376 -5.08 -0.03 13.91
C ARG A 376 -3.64 -0.43 14.24
N THR A 377 -2.68 0.00 13.42
CA THR A 377 -1.26 -0.33 13.60
C THR A 377 -0.68 0.38 14.81
N PHE A 378 -1.03 1.66 14.99
CA PHE A 378 -0.59 2.47 16.11
C PHE A 378 -1.63 2.59 17.23
N GLU A 379 -2.70 1.78 17.17
CA GLU A 379 -3.69 1.64 18.25
C GLU A 379 -2.96 1.22 19.53
N ARG A 380 -3.13 2.02 20.57
CA ARG A 380 -2.45 1.78 21.84
C ARG A 380 -2.95 0.49 22.47
N PRO A 381 -2.10 -0.22 23.23
CA PRO A 381 -2.50 -1.48 23.87
C PRO A 381 -3.78 -1.37 24.70
N VAL A 382 -3.97 -0.25 25.41
CA VAL A 382 -5.16 0.02 26.24
C VAL A 382 -6.43 0.25 25.43
N ASP A 383 -6.32 0.62 24.15
CA ASP A 383 -7.48 0.92 23.30
C ASP A 383 -7.86 -0.23 22.37
N ARG A 384 -7.00 -1.24 22.24
CA ARG A 384 -7.20 -2.37 21.34
C ARG A 384 -8.56 -3.05 21.55
N GLY A 385 -9.37 -2.99 20.51
CA GLY A 385 -10.69 -3.63 20.49
C GLY A 385 -11.81 -2.78 21.11
N LYS A 386 -11.51 -1.58 21.61
CA LYS A 386 -12.54 -0.62 22.05
C LYS A 386 -13.26 0.03 20.87
N PHE A 387 -12.58 0.21 19.73
CA PHE A 387 -13.17 0.88 18.57
C PHE A 387 -13.86 -0.10 17.61
N SER A 388 -15.17 0.09 17.42
CA SER A 388 -15.93 -0.65 16.41
C SER A 388 -15.43 -0.31 15.00
N ALA A 389 -15.59 -1.26 14.07
CA ALA A 389 -15.21 -1.04 12.67
C ALA A 389 -16.00 0.11 12.03
N ASP A 390 -17.27 0.25 12.39
CA ASP A 390 -18.15 1.32 11.90
C ASP A 390 -17.72 2.69 12.43
N PHE A 391 -17.34 2.78 13.70
CA PHE A 391 -16.83 4.02 14.30
C PHE A 391 -15.55 4.48 13.61
N LEU A 392 -14.55 3.59 13.46
CA LEU A 392 -13.31 3.93 12.76
C LEU A 392 -13.56 4.31 11.31
N SER A 393 -14.34 3.51 10.58
CA SER A 393 -14.75 3.79 9.20
C SER A 393 -15.33 5.18 9.07
N CYS A 394 -16.25 5.55 9.95
CA CYS A 394 -16.83 6.87 9.90
C CYS A 394 -15.81 7.98 10.25
N GLN A 395 -15.02 7.83 11.31
CA GLN A 395 -14.03 8.83 11.72
C GLN A 395 -13.01 9.10 10.60
N VAL A 396 -12.55 8.05 9.92
CA VAL A 396 -11.67 8.17 8.76
C VAL A 396 -12.37 8.87 7.60
N THR A 397 -13.64 8.53 7.32
CA THR A 397 -14.42 9.17 6.26
C THR A 397 -14.58 10.67 6.49
N GLN A 398 -14.94 11.07 7.71
CA GLN A 398 -15.13 12.47 8.06
C GLN A 398 -13.80 13.23 8.11
N ALA A 399 -12.71 12.62 8.58
CA ALA A 399 -11.38 13.24 8.50
C ALA A 399 -10.98 13.51 7.04
N HIS A 400 -11.23 12.60 6.10
CA HIS A 400 -10.93 12.83 4.67
C HIS A 400 -11.86 13.89 4.03
N ARG A 401 -13.08 14.07 4.55
CA ARG A 401 -13.99 15.12 4.09
C ARG A 401 -13.41 16.51 4.34
N THR A 402 -12.71 16.72 5.46
CA THR A 402 -12.13 18.04 5.79
C THR A 402 -11.06 18.46 4.80
N LEU A 403 -10.27 17.51 4.27
CA LEU A 403 -9.23 17.77 3.25
C LEU A 403 -9.78 18.43 1.98
N LYS A 404 -11.03 18.10 1.62
CA LYS A 404 -11.71 18.65 0.42
C LYS A 404 -12.54 19.88 0.74
N LYS A 405 -13.06 19.97 1.97
CA LYS A 405 -14.01 21.01 2.38
C LYS A 405 -13.31 22.33 2.66
N PHE A 406 -12.14 22.30 3.30
CA PHE A 406 -11.47 23.51 3.76
C PHE A 406 -10.23 23.87 2.92
N PRO A 407 -9.92 25.16 2.71
CA PRO A 407 -8.81 25.59 1.86
C PRO A 407 -7.45 25.00 2.28
N TRP A 408 -7.19 24.92 3.59
CA TRP A 408 -5.94 24.40 4.15
C TRP A 408 -5.78 22.89 4.01
N GLY A 409 -6.86 22.14 3.78
CA GLY A 409 -6.82 20.69 3.65
C GLY A 409 -6.06 20.22 2.40
N SER A 410 -6.13 20.98 1.30
CA SER A 410 -5.51 20.63 0.02
C SER A 410 -3.98 20.65 0.02
N GLN A 411 -3.38 21.38 0.96
CA GLN A 411 -1.93 21.59 1.07
C GLN A 411 -1.29 20.72 2.16
N LEU A 412 -2.09 19.90 2.84
CA LEU A 412 -1.63 19.16 4.01
C LEU A 412 -0.85 17.89 3.59
N PRO A 413 0.41 17.72 4.04
CA PRO A 413 1.15 16.49 3.81
C PRO A 413 0.43 15.26 4.37
N GLN A 414 0.51 14.15 3.65
CA GLN A 414 -0.21 12.92 4.01
C GLN A 414 0.18 12.42 5.40
N ILE A 415 1.45 12.48 5.78
CA ILE A 415 1.91 11.99 7.08
C ILE A 415 1.41 12.85 8.25
N LEU A 416 1.32 14.18 8.09
CA LEU A 416 0.71 15.07 9.08
C LEU A 416 -0.80 14.83 9.19
N PHE A 417 -1.47 14.57 8.07
CA PHE A 417 -2.87 14.17 8.10
C PHE A 417 -3.07 12.87 8.91
N LEU A 418 -2.27 11.84 8.63
CA LEU A 418 -2.38 10.54 9.31
C LEU A 418 -2.03 10.61 10.80
N ASN A 419 -1.02 11.37 11.19
CA ASN A 419 -0.52 11.39 12.57
C ASN A 419 -1.14 12.47 13.46
N ASP A 420 -1.58 13.61 12.89
CA ASP A 420 -1.92 14.81 13.66
C ASP A 420 -3.32 15.36 13.34
N VAL A 421 -4.01 14.83 12.31
CA VAL A 421 -5.44 15.11 12.03
C VAL A 421 -6.32 13.91 12.28
N LEU A 422 -5.97 12.75 11.71
CA LEU A 422 -6.79 11.53 11.70
C LEU A 422 -7.07 10.91 13.07
N PRO A 423 -6.13 10.88 14.04
CA PRO A 423 -6.34 10.20 15.31
C PRO A 423 -7.60 10.65 16.04
N VAL A 424 -8.21 9.68 16.72
CA VAL A 424 -9.44 9.87 17.52
C VAL A 424 -9.14 10.16 19.00
N THR A 425 -7.86 10.05 19.39
CA THR A 425 -7.33 10.38 20.70
C THR A 425 -5.98 11.09 20.55
N SER A 426 -5.49 11.71 21.62
CA SER A 426 -4.20 12.38 21.74
C SER A 426 -3.39 11.81 22.90
N LEU A 427 -4.03 11.60 24.04
CA LEU A 427 -3.50 10.98 25.26
C LEU A 427 -4.41 9.80 25.62
N SER A 428 -4.41 9.32 26.86
CA SER A 428 -5.17 8.14 27.34
C SER A 428 -6.68 8.35 27.51
N GLU A 429 -7.25 9.43 26.94
CA GLU A 429 -8.68 9.70 27.03
C GLU A 429 -9.55 8.71 26.25
N GLU A 430 -10.81 8.61 26.65
CA GLU A 430 -11.82 7.88 25.87
C GLU A 430 -12.06 8.57 24.53
N ALA A 431 -12.05 7.80 23.43
CA ALA A 431 -12.32 8.34 22.11
C ALA A 431 -13.80 8.67 21.97
N ASN A 432 -14.11 9.95 21.81
CA ASN A 432 -15.47 10.39 21.49
C ASN A 432 -15.62 10.72 20.00
N ASP A 433 -16.87 10.72 19.54
CA ASP A 433 -17.22 11.24 18.21
C ASP A 433 -17.20 12.77 18.24
N PHE A 434 -16.21 13.37 17.60
CA PHE A 434 -16.13 14.82 17.39
C PHE A 434 -16.21 15.20 15.91
N ARG A 435 -16.46 14.22 15.03
CA ARG A 435 -16.58 14.43 13.58
C ARG A 435 -17.98 14.10 13.03
N GLY A 436 -18.97 13.94 13.91
CA GLY A 436 -20.38 13.79 13.54
C GLY A 436 -20.70 12.48 12.84
N CYS A 437 -20.19 11.38 13.40
CA CYS A 437 -20.44 10.03 12.92
C CYS A 437 -21.81 9.47 13.27
N ASN A 438 -22.35 9.86 14.41
CA ASN A 438 -23.73 9.57 14.74
C ASN A 438 -24.67 10.58 14.04
N ALA A 439 -25.81 10.09 13.56
CA ALA A 439 -26.82 10.93 12.91
C ALA A 439 -27.47 11.95 13.89
N THR A 440 -27.29 11.76 15.20
CA THR A 440 -27.78 12.61 16.29
C THR A 440 -26.76 12.63 17.44
N GLY A 441 -26.81 13.67 18.27
CA GLY A 441 -25.99 13.79 19.48
C GLY A 441 -24.80 14.76 19.39
N TYR A 442 -24.03 14.83 20.47
CA TYR A 442 -22.99 15.84 20.68
C TYR A 442 -21.97 15.94 19.54
N GLY A 443 -21.49 14.82 19.01
CA GLY A 443 -20.48 14.84 17.94
C GLY A 443 -20.92 15.57 16.66
N LEU A 444 -22.18 15.40 16.25
CA LEU A 444 -22.71 16.05 15.04
C LEU A 444 -22.92 17.56 15.27
N GLU A 445 -23.45 17.92 16.43
CA GLU A 445 -23.66 19.31 16.84
C GLU A 445 -22.32 20.03 16.98
N PHE A 446 -21.35 19.40 17.65
CA PHE A 446 -19.99 19.89 17.83
C PHE A 446 -19.31 20.13 16.50
N MET A 447 -19.29 19.14 15.60
CA MET A 447 -18.70 19.30 14.27
C MET A 447 -19.35 20.47 13.53
N ARG A 448 -20.68 20.54 13.47
CA ARG A 448 -21.39 21.62 12.76
C ARG A 448 -21.07 22.99 13.32
N PHE A 449 -20.97 23.10 14.65
CA PHE A 449 -20.60 24.34 15.33
C PHE A 449 -19.18 24.77 14.94
N MET A 450 -18.19 23.87 15.01
CA MET A 450 -16.80 24.18 14.61
C MET A 450 -16.69 24.54 13.13
N GLU A 451 -17.41 23.82 12.25
CA GLU A 451 -17.46 24.14 10.82
C GLU A 451 -18.07 25.53 10.55
N ALA A 452 -19.06 25.95 11.34
CA ALA A 452 -19.67 27.27 11.22
C ALA A 452 -18.74 28.41 11.66
N LEU A 453 -17.94 28.19 12.72
CA LEU A 453 -16.97 29.17 13.21
C LEU A 453 -15.89 29.51 12.19
N VAL A 454 -15.51 28.53 11.35
CA VAL A 454 -14.41 28.69 10.36
C VAL A 454 -14.91 28.93 8.94
N ALA A 455 -16.23 29.06 8.72
CA ALA A 455 -16.83 29.13 7.39
C ALA A 455 -16.34 30.33 6.55
N THR A 456 -15.95 31.43 7.21
CA THR A 456 -15.42 32.65 6.57
C THR A 456 -13.89 32.66 6.43
N CYS A 457 -13.19 31.69 7.01
CA CYS A 457 -11.72 31.66 7.01
C CYS A 457 -11.15 31.19 5.69
N ARG A 458 -10.08 31.86 5.25
CA ARG A 458 -9.37 31.57 3.98
C ARG A 458 -8.09 30.77 4.17
N ASP A 459 -7.52 30.78 5.37
CA ASP A 459 -6.31 30.07 5.73
C ASP A 459 -6.44 29.38 7.10
N ALA A 460 -5.50 28.48 7.40
CA ALA A 460 -5.51 27.70 8.64
C ALA A 460 -5.32 28.56 9.89
N MET A 461 -4.59 29.68 9.81
CA MET A 461 -4.32 30.52 10.98
C MET A 461 -5.59 31.25 11.44
N CYS A 462 -6.36 31.80 10.49
CA CYS A 462 -7.68 32.36 10.76
C CYS A 462 -8.56 31.35 11.49
N ALA A 463 -8.58 30.10 11.03
CA ALA A 463 -9.39 29.04 11.63
C ALA A 463 -8.92 28.67 13.05
N VAL A 464 -7.60 28.60 13.29
CA VAL A 464 -7.03 28.43 14.63
C VAL A 464 -7.47 29.55 15.56
N GLU A 465 -7.40 30.81 15.13
CA GLU A 465 -7.80 31.98 15.93
C GLU A 465 -9.29 31.94 16.28
N HIS A 466 -10.15 31.71 15.29
CA HIS A 466 -11.61 31.64 15.50
C HIS A 466 -12.00 30.51 16.44
N LEU A 467 -11.37 29.33 16.29
CA LEU A 467 -11.65 28.19 17.16
C LEU A 467 -11.12 28.42 18.58
N ASN A 468 -9.92 28.96 18.74
CA ASN A 468 -9.38 29.21 20.08
C ASN A 468 -10.20 30.27 20.84
N GLU A 469 -10.77 31.25 20.15
CA GLU A 469 -11.62 32.27 20.78
C GLU A 469 -13.03 31.74 21.08
N ARG A 470 -13.64 31.00 20.15
CA ARG A 470 -15.09 30.76 20.15
C ARG A 470 -15.53 29.31 20.27
N ALA A 471 -14.62 28.33 20.21
CA ALA A 471 -15.01 26.92 20.34
C ALA A 471 -15.65 26.62 21.72
N TRP A 472 -15.33 27.41 22.75
CA TRP A 472 -15.86 27.27 24.10
C TRP A 472 -17.34 27.64 24.23
N ASP A 473 -17.88 28.44 23.30
CA ASP A 473 -19.28 28.87 23.27
C ASP A 473 -20.23 27.76 22.80
N PHE A 474 -19.71 26.56 22.52
CA PHE A 474 -20.52 25.38 22.22
C PHE A 474 -21.44 25.00 23.39
N THR A 475 -21.03 25.29 24.63
CA THR A 475 -21.82 25.06 25.85
C THR A 475 -22.32 26.37 26.45
N ASP A 476 -23.46 26.32 27.12
CA ASP A 476 -23.96 27.43 27.95
C ASP A 476 -24.12 26.97 29.42
N PRO A 477 -23.35 27.52 30.38
CA PRO A 477 -22.24 28.47 30.20
C PRO A 477 -21.03 27.86 29.45
N PRO A 478 -20.12 28.70 28.89
CA PRO A 478 -18.92 28.23 28.19
C PRO A 478 -17.98 27.42 29.10
N VAL A 479 -17.27 26.44 28.53
CA VAL A 479 -16.31 25.59 29.26
C VAL A 479 -15.21 26.43 29.94
N VAL A 480 -15.02 26.29 31.26
CA VAL A 480 -14.07 27.09 32.06
C VAL A 480 -12.93 26.26 32.65
N PHE A 481 -11.75 26.86 32.80
CA PHE A 481 -10.63 26.21 33.49
C PHE A 481 -10.93 26.03 34.98
N VAL A 482 -10.66 24.83 35.49
CA VAL A 482 -10.65 24.52 36.92
C VAL A 482 -9.40 23.68 37.23
N PRO A 483 -8.61 24.01 38.27
CA PRO A 483 -7.44 23.22 38.65
C PRO A 483 -7.80 21.75 38.92
N ALA A 484 -6.94 20.85 38.44
CA ALA A 484 -7.06 19.41 38.67
C ALA A 484 -6.97 19.07 40.17
N PRO A 485 -7.81 18.20 40.73
CA PRO A 485 -7.60 17.67 42.06
C PRO A 485 -6.30 16.84 42.12
N PRO A 486 -5.62 16.76 43.28
CA PRO A 486 -4.32 16.07 43.43
C PRO A 486 -4.29 14.59 43.02
N ASN A 487 -5.45 13.94 42.88
CA ASN A 487 -5.62 12.52 42.58
C ASN A 487 -6.39 12.28 41.26
N GLU A 488 -6.42 13.24 40.34
CA GLU A 488 -7.06 13.06 39.02
C GLU A 488 -6.37 11.91 38.27
N ALA A 489 -7.08 10.80 38.06
CA ALA A 489 -6.50 9.55 37.56
C ALA A 489 -6.80 9.27 36.07
N VAL A 490 -7.60 10.11 35.40
CA VAL A 490 -8.04 9.88 34.02
C VAL A 490 -8.14 11.21 33.27
N PRO A 491 -7.54 11.35 32.06
CA PRO A 491 -7.78 12.52 31.23
C PRO A 491 -9.25 12.60 30.81
N TYR A 492 -9.87 13.77 31.04
CA TYR A 492 -11.24 14.04 30.61
C TYR A 492 -11.42 13.79 29.11
N SER A 493 -12.40 12.97 28.77
CA SER A 493 -12.87 12.83 27.39
C SER A 493 -13.57 14.11 26.94
N LEU A 494 -13.70 14.32 25.62
CA LEU A 494 -14.37 15.49 25.07
C LEU A 494 -15.78 15.67 25.63
N TYR A 495 -16.54 14.58 25.73
CA TYR A 495 -17.92 14.61 26.20
C TYR A 495 -18.00 14.95 27.69
N GLU A 496 -17.07 14.45 28.51
CA GLU A 496 -16.99 14.84 29.92
C GLU A 496 -16.67 16.33 30.09
N VAL A 497 -15.81 16.91 29.24
CA VAL A 497 -15.54 18.36 29.25
C VAL A 497 -16.80 19.16 28.88
N ILE A 498 -17.55 18.70 27.87
CA ILE A 498 -18.80 19.33 27.44
C ILE A 498 -19.86 19.27 28.55
N GLU A 499 -20.00 18.12 29.21
CA GLU A 499 -21.02 17.90 30.26
C GLU A 499 -20.69 18.63 31.55
N SER A 500 -19.44 18.56 32.00
CA SER A 500 -18.96 19.22 33.22
C SER A 500 -18.82 20.73 33.08
N LYS A 501 -18.68 21.22 31.84
CA LYS A 501 -18.42 22.63 31.49
C LYS A 501 -17.19 23.21 32.20
N THR A 502 -16.34 22.35 32.76
CA THR A 502 -15.17 22.73 33.53
C THR A 502 -14.08 21.68 33.36
N SER A 503 -12.82 22.10 33.21
CA SER A 503 -11.74 21.12 33.08
C SER A 503 -10.36 21.68 33.42
N SER A 504 -9.42 20.77 33.68
CA SER A 504 -8.00 21.07 33.85
C SER A 504 -7.36 21.49 32.51
N CYS A 505 -6.09 21.91 32.55
CA CYS A 505 -5.36 22.33 31.34
C CYS A 505 -5.30 21.20 30.29
N THR A 506 -5.27 19.95 30.75
CA THR A 506 -5.32 18.75 29.89
C THR A 506 -6.64 18.64 29.15
N GLY A 507 -7.78 18.71 29.84
CA GLY A 507 -9.07 18.58 29.17
C GLY A 507 -9.39 19.75 28.24
N LEU A 508 -8.94 20.97 28.58
CA LEU A 508 -9.00 22.10 27.66
C LEU A 508 -8.12 21.88 26.41
N ALA A 509 -6.93 21.30 26.56
CA ALA A 509 -6.07 20.94 25.42
C ALA A 509 -6.76 19.90 24.52
N LEU A 510 -7.33 18.85 25.10
CA LEU A 510 -8.04 17.79 24.38
C LEU A 510 -9.26 18.33 23.63
N TYR A 511 -10.03 19.20 24.28
CA TYR A 511 -11.18 19.88 23.67
C TYR A 511 -10.76 20.69 22.44
N LEU A 512 -9.74 21.54 22.58
CA LEU A 512 -9.27 22.38 21.49
C LEU A 512 -8.65 21.55 20.35
N VAL A 513 -7.88 20.50 20.66
CA VAL A 513 -7.36 19.56 19.65
C VAL A 513 -8.50 18.89 18.89
N ALA A 514 -9.57 18.45 19.57
CA ALA A 514 -10.74 17.88 18.90
C ALA A 514 -11.43 18.88 17.97
N ALA A 515 -11.60 20.14 18.41
CA ALA A 515 -12.17 21.22 17.60
C ALA A 515 -11.32 21.55 16.36
N LEU A 516 -9.99 21.55 16.50
CA LEU A 516 -9.06 21.79 15.39
C LEU A 516 -9.07 20.63 14.40
N ARG A 517 -9.00 19.38 14.90
CA ARG A 517 -9.01 18.17 14.08
C ARG A 517 -10.36 17.92 13.40
N SER A 518 -11.49 18.39 13.96
CA SER A 518 -12.80 18.29 13.31
C SER A 518 -12.91 19.13 12.04
N VAL A 519 -12.06 20.15 11.89
CA VAL A 519 -11.96 20.98 10.67
C VAL A 519 -10.66 20.73 9.88
N GLY A 520 -9.94 19.65 10.17
CA GLY A 520 -8.77 19.22 9.40
C GLY A 520 -7.48 19.99 9.67
N ILE A 521 -7.36 20.68 10.81
CA ILE A 521 -6.12 21.33 11.22
C ILE A 521 -5.27 20.32 12.01
N PRO A 522 -4.00 20.08 11.65
CA PRO A 522 -3.13 19.21 12.41
C PRO A 522 -2.83 19.84 13.76
N ALA A 523 -3.16 19.11 14.82
CA ALA A 523 -3.02 19.59 16.18
C ALA A 523 -2.61 18.46 17.11
N ARG A 524 -1.84 18.78 18.16
CA ARG A 524 -1.40 17.82 19.17
C ARG A 524 -1.30 18.47 20.53
N VAL A 525 -1.47 17.66 21.58
CA VAL A 525 -1.27 18.11 22.96
C VAL A 525 0.24 18.16 23.23
N ALA A 526 0.70 19.25 23.82
CA ALA A 526 2.07 19.40 24.29
C ALA A 526 2.05 19.77 25.78
N GLY A 527 3.14 19.48 26.49
CA GLY A 527 3.19 19.72 27.92
C GLY A 527 4.53 19.43 28.57
N THR A 528 4.64 19.81 29.84
CA THR A 528 5.77 19.46 30.71
C THR A 528 5.27 18.76 31.98
N PRO A 529 5.93 17.67 32.43
CA PRO A 529 5.57 16.99 33.66
C PRO A 529 5.82 17.86 34.89
N HIS A 530 6.93 18.60 34.91
CA HIS A 530 7.27 19.52 35.98
C HIS A 530 8.12 20.69 35.47
N TRP A 531 7.78 21.91 35.91
CA TRP A 531 8.63 23.05 35.66
C TRP A 531 9.97 22.94 36.41
N ASN A 532 11.10 22.95 35.68
CA ASN A 532 12.44 23.09 36.25
C ASN A 532 12.63 24.53 36.71
N LYS A 533 12.96 24.68 37.98
CA LYS A 533 13.02 25.97 38.67
C LYS A 533 14.43 26.17 39.19
N GLY A 534 15.11 27.18 38.67
CA GLY A 534 16.06 27.90 39.52
C GLY A 534 15.36 28.56 40.72
N GLN A 535 16.10 29.30 41.57
CA GLN A 535 15.57 30.02 42.74
C GLN A 535 14.53 31.12 42.36
N ALA A 536 13.28 30.78 42.04
CA ALA A 536 12.12 31.70 42.03
C ALA A 536 10.76 30.99 41.90
N THR A 537 9.71 31.65 42.41
CA THR A 537 8.30 31.26 42.65
C THR A 537 7.49 30.81 41.43
N CYS A 538 6.35 30.12 41.62
CA CYS A 538 5.57 29.47 40.54
C CYS A 538 4.95 30.51 39.56
N PRO A 539 4.91 30.24 38.24
CA PRO A 539 4.54 31.22 37.23
C PRO A 539 3.05 31.64 37.20
N HIS A 540 2.15 30.93 37.88
CA HIS A 540 0.71 31.25 37.94
C HIS A 540 0.26 31.92 39.25
N GLY A 541 1.18 32.30 40.15
CA GLY A 541 0.83 33.06 41.37
C GLY A 541 0.15 32.27 42.49
N ASP A 542 -0.16 30.98 42.27
CA ASP A 542 -0.79 30.14 43.30
C ASP A 542 0.25 29.42 44.17
N SER A 543 -0.16 29.15 45.41
CA SER A 543 0.65 28.56 46.49
C SER A 543 0.71 27.02 46.45
N ASP A 544 0.72 26.40 45.27
CA ASP A 544 0.77 24.94 45.15
C ASP A 544 2.21 24.38 45.31
N PRO A 545 2.45 23.45 46.26
CA PRO A 545 3.69 22.69 46.35
C PRO A 545 3.61 21.39 45.52
N PRO A 546 4.59 21.02 44.67
CA PRO A 546 5.66 21.78 44.02
C PRO A 546 5.29 22.13 42.55
N CYS A 547 4.81 23.35 42.31
CA CYS A 547 4.75 24.06 41.02
C CYS A 547 4.40 23.33 39.72
N GLY A 548 3.57 22.29 39.81
CA GLY A 548 2.64 21.87 38.76
C GLY A 548 3.21 21.33 37.45
N ASN A 549 2.37 20.56 36.81
CA ASN A 549 2.47 20.17 35.41
C ASN A 549 1.65 21.16 34.56
N HIS A 550 1.84 21.16 33.23
CA HIS A 550 1.00 22.00 32.37
C HIS A 550 0.92 21.46 30.96
N ASN A 551 -0.27 21.54 30.35
CA ASN A 551 -0.56 21.11 28.98
C ASN A 551 -1.17 22.25 28.15
N TRP A 552 -0.74 22.34 26.90
CA TRP A 552 -1.17 23.29 25.89
C TRP A 552 -1.32 22.62 24.53
N VAL A 553 -1.60 23.39 23.48
CA VAL A 553 -1.82 22.87 22.13
C VAL A 553 -0.73 23.37 21.16
N GLU A 554 -0.23 22.45 20.34
CA GLU A 554 0.57 22.78 19.16
C GLU A 554 -0.26 22.53 17.91
N VAL A 555 -0.19 23.46 16.95
CA VAL A 555 -0.86 23.37 15.65
C VAL A 555 0.15 23.50 14.53
N PHE A 556 -0.05 22.78 13.43
CA PHE A 556 0.80 22.92 12.26
C PHE A 556 0.19 23.90 11.26
N VAL A 557 0.78 25.09 11.16
CA VAL A 557 0.34 26.18 10.27
C VAL A 557 1.55 26.88 9.66
N ARG A 558 1.39 27.45 8.45
CA ARG A 558 2.46 28.18 7.76
C ARG A 558 3.79 27.40 7.63
N GLY A 559 3.72 26.08 7.50
CA GLY A 559 4.89 25.22 7.34
C GLY A 559 5.66 24.88 8.63
N GLY A 560 5.15 25.25 9.81
CA GLY A 560 5.80 24.97 11.08
C GLY A 560 4.83 24.66 12.23
N TRP A 561 5.35 24.03 13.28
CA TRP A 561 4.63 23.86 14.54
C TRP A 561 4.56 25.19 15.27
N THR A 562 3.34 25.57 15.65
CA THR A 562 3.02 26.83 16.33
C THR A 562 2.33 26.53 17.65
N VAL A 563 2.73 27.24 18.70
CA VAL A 563 2.15 27.10 20.04
C VAL A 563 0.90 27.97 20.16
N VAL A 564 -0.17 27.38 20.69
CA VAL A 564 -1.46 28.04 20.92
C VAL A 564 -1.90 27.77 22.37
N ASP A 565 -2.07 28.86 23.12
CA ASP A 565 -2.56 28.82 24.50
C ASP A 565 -4.09 28.80 24.51
N GLN A 566 -4.70 27.93 25.33
CA GLN A 566 -6.14 27.74 25.36
C GLN A 566 -6.82 28.97 25.97
N ARG A 567 -7.76 29.59 25.24
CA ARG A 567 -8.61 30.69 25.74
C ARG A 567 -7.83 31.97 26.13
N SER A 568 -6.81 32.33 25.36
CA SER A 568 -6.09 33.60 25.52
C SER A 568 -6.85 34.80 24.92
N VAL A 569 -7.23 35.76 25.76
CA VAL A 569 -7.90 37.01 25.38
C VAL A 569 -6.89 38.16 25.37
N PRO A 570 -6.62 38.88 24.27
CA PRO A 570 -6.67 38.48 22.85
C PRO A 570 -5.51 37.52 22.51
N PRO A 571 -5.50 36.88 21.32
CA PRO A 571 -4.38 36.07 20.88
C PRO A 571 -3.13 36.94 20.86
N ARG A 572 -2.25 36.73 21.84
CA ARG A 572 -0.86 37.13 21.65
C ARG A 572 -0.39 36.34 20.42
N ARG A 573 0.43 36.98 19.57
CA ARG A 573 0.91 36.45 18.29
C ARG A 573 1.25 34.95 18.39
N ALA A 574 1.03 34.18 17.33
CA ALA A 574 1.55 32.81 17.21
C ALA A 574 2.93 32.64 17.89
N ASN A 575 3.11 31.61 18.71
CA ASN A 575 4.30 31.36 19.54
C ASN A 575 4.52 32.30 20.73
N THR A 576 3.46 32.85 21.31
CA THR A 576 3.55 33.58 22.58
C THR A 576 2.60 32.99 23.61
N THR A 577 3.15 32.65 24.78
CA THR A 577 2.40 32.07 25.91
C THR A 577 2.91 32.69 27.21
N PHE A 578 2.23 32.48 28.33
CA PHE A 578 2.74 32.97 29.62
C PHE A 578 4.09 32.35 30.04
N PHE A 579 4.43 31.18 29.50
CA PHE A 579 5.65 30.44 29.85
C PHE A 579 6.84 30.73 28.93
N ILE A 580 6.66 31.54 27.88
CA ILE A 580 7.73 32.00 26.99
C ILE A 580 8.02 33.48 27.29
N PRO A 581 9.29 33.91 27.44
CA PRO A 581 10.51 33.09 27.44
C PRO A 581 10.87 32.50 28.82
N THR A 582 10.22 32.98 29.90
CA THR A 582 10.78 32.88 31.25
C THR A 582 10.74 31.46 31.84
N PRO A 583 9.60 30.78 32.03
CA PRO A 583 9.61 29.38 32.45
C PRO A 583 10.29 28.42 31.47
N ALA A 584 10.11 28.62 30.15
CA ALA A 584 10.68 27.74 29.12
C ALA A 584 12.22 27.68 29.16
N ARG A 585 12.91 28.80 29.44
CA ARG A 585 14.38 28.85 29.46
C ARG A 585 15.05 28.00 30.54
N TYR A 586 14.30 27.56 31.55
CA TYR A 586 14.81 26.75 32.65
C TYR A 586 14.63 25.25 32.43
N GLN A 587 13.84 24.85 31.43
CA GLN A 587 13.58 23.44 31.13
C GLN A 587 14.85 22.70 30.69
N ASP A 588 14.92 21.42 31.02
CA ASP A 588 16.06 20.56 30.66
C ASP A 588 15.56 19.31 29.93
N GLY A 589 15.74 19.33 28.61
CA GLY A 589 15.37 18.26 27.70
C GLY A 589 16.17 16.96 27.89
N ALA A 590 17.18 16.93 28.77
CA ALA A 590 17.89 15.70 29.14
C ALA A 590 17.21 14.92 30.27
N THR A 591 16.30 15.56 31.01
CA THR A 591 15.62 14.93 32.15
C THR A 591 14.16 14.67 31.85
N VAL A 592 13.68 13.46 32.15
CA VAL A 592 12.30 13.05 31.86
C VAL A 592 11.27 13.98 32.53
N ASN A 593 11.57 14.48 33.73
CA ASN A 593 10.63 15.30 34.51
C ASN A 593 10.54 16.75 34.03
N HIS A 594 11.56 17.26 33.34
CA HIS A 594 11.65 18.67 32.95
C HIS A 594 11.82 18.86 31.44
N THR A 595 11.49 17.81 30.69
CA THR A 595 11.41 17.84 29.24
C THR A 595 10.03 18.36 28.84
N MET A 596 10.01 19.26 27.86
CA MET A 596 8.78 19.60 27.14
C MET A 596 8.60 18.61 26.00
N TYR A 597 7.38 18.12 25.89
CA TYR A 597 7.04 17.03 24.98
C TYR A 597 5.77 17.35 24.22
N SER A 598 5.64 16.79 23.02
CA SER A 598 4.44 16.90 22.19
C SER A 598 3.98 15.51 21.78
N ALA A 599 2.72 15.19 22.09
CA ALA A 599 2.13 13.88 21.84
C ALA A 599 2.16 13.54 20.34
N SER A 600 2.35 12.26 20.03
CA SER A 600 2.36 11.71 18.69
C SER A 600 1.60 10.40 18.68
N PHE A 601 0.80 10.16 17.64
CA PHE A 601 0.03 8.93 17.55
C PHE A 601 0.92 7.74 17.17
N ALA A 602 1.75 7.89 16.14
CA ALA A 602 2.80 6.94 15.82
C ALA A 602 4.10 7.23 16.60
N PRO A 603 4.91 6.19 16.87
CA PRO A 603 6.27 6.35 17.40
C PRO A 603 7.09 7.35 16.58
N PRO A 604 7.60 8.45 17.17
CA PRO A 604 8.42 9.44 16.49
C PRO A 604 9.63 8.85 15.75
N GLN A 605 10.17 7.73 16.24
CA GLN A 605 11.28 7.03 15.60
C GLN A 605 10.92 6.48 14.20
N LEU A 606 9.63 6.23 13.93
CA LEU A 606 9.13 5.80 12.63
C LEU A 606 8.77 6.99 11.73
N LEU A 607 8.51 8.15 12.32
CA LEU A 607 8.24 9.40 11.58
C LEU A 607 9.55 10.09 11.16
N LEU A 608 10.67 9.79 11.85
CA LEU A 608 11.99 10.26 11.47
C LEU A 608 12.43 9.70 10.11
N GLY A 609 12.55 10.60 9.13
CA GLY A 609 13.01 10.27 7.78
C GLY A 609 11.89 10.16 6.74
N GLU A 610 10.63 10.35 7.12
CA GLU A 610 9.55 10.62 6.17
C GLU A 610 9.77 12.02 5.58
N GLU A 611 9.88 12.13 4.23
CA GLU A 611 10.27 13.36 3.52
C GLU A 611 9.39 14.57 3.89
N ASP A 612 8.15 14.33 4.31
CA ASP A 612 7.14 15.36 4.53
C ASP A 612 6.69 15.54 6.00
N TYR A 613 7.35 14.93 7.00
CA TYR A 613 7.05 15.20 8.42
C TYR A 613 7.97 16.30 8.99
N PRO A 614 7.44 17.49 9.31
CA PRO A 614 8.25 18.60 9.80
C PRO A 614 8.53 18.42 11.29
N VAL A 615 9.73 17.95 11.61
CA VAL A 615 10.17 17.72 12.99
C VAL A 615 10.46 19.05 13.73
N GLY A 616 10.85 20.10 13.01
CA GLY A 616 11.28 21.39 13.59
C GLY A 616 12.70 21.33 14.14
N ALA A 617 13.37 22.49 14.25
CA ALA A 617 14.74 22.55 14.78
C ALA A 617 14.77 22.24 16.29
N GLY A 618 15.78 21.50 16.75
CA GLY A 618 15.95 21.18 18.17
C GLY A 618 14.97 20.14 18.73
N VAL A 619 14.12 19.54 17.89
CA VAL A 619 13.17 18.50 18.28
C VAL A 619 13.79 17.11 18.10
N GLN A 620 13.63 16.24 19.09
CA GLN A 620 14.18 14.88 19.10
C GLN A 620 13.07 13.85 19.34
N PRO A 621 13.20 12.61 18.80
CA PRO A 621 12.24 11.55 19.11
C PRO A 621 12.35 11.17 20.59
N ALA A 622 11.22 11.06 21.30
CA ALA A 622 11.18 10.39 22.60
C ALA A 622 10.39 9.08 22.48
N ALA A 623 10.89 8.02 23.13
CA ALA A 623 10.26 6.70 23.08
C ALA A 623 8.95 6.63 23.90
N PHE A 624 8.80 7.52 24.89
CA PHE A 624 7.63 7.59 25.73
C PHE A 624 7.47 8.98 26.33
N PHE A 625 6.23 9.32 26.62
CA PHE A 625 5.81 10.56 27.27
C PHE A 625 5.27 10.26 28.67
N PRO A 626 5.73 10.95 29.73
CA PRO A 626 5.08 10.91 31.04
C PRO A 626 4.32 12.21 31.29
N LEU A 627 3.15 12.41 30.67
CA LEU A 627 2.30 13.53 31.11
C LEU A 627 1.64 13.23 32.44
N VAL A 628 1.76 14.21 33.35
CA VAL A 628 0.80 14.75 34.33
C VAL A 628 0.03 13.77 35.22
N PHE A 629 -0.50 12.66 34.71
CA PHE A 629 -1.33 11.69 35.44
C PHE A 629 -0.95 10.24 35.17
N ASP A 630 -0.01 9.98 34.25
CA ASP A 630 0.20 8.65 33.72
C ASP A 630 1.61 8.09 34.00
N TRP A 631 1.99 8.11 35.27
CA TRP A 631 3.20 7.41 35.73
C TRP A 631 3.00 5.88 35.77
N ALA A 632 1.74 5.42 35.73
CA ALA A 632 1.35 4.02 35.86
C ALA A 632 1.17 3.31 34.51
N TYR A 633 0.71 4.00 33.45
CA TYR A 633 0.61 3.47 32.10
C TYR A 633 1.77 4.01 31.24
N GLN A 634 2.67 3.11 30.89
CA GLN A 634 3.69 3.40 29.90
C GLN A 634 3.02 3.69 28.54
N SER A 635 3.53 4.70 27.83
CA SER A 635 3.58 4.80 26.35
C SER A 635 2.46 5.54 25.60
N THR A 636 2.34 6.86 25.77
CA THR A 636 2.00 7.73 24.62
C THR A 636 3.30 8.10 23.90
N PRO A 637 3.44 7.86 22.59
CA PRO A 637 4.61 8.32 21.85
C PRO A 637 4.68 9.86 21.85
N ALA A 638 5.87 10.45 21.94
CA ALA A 638 6.00 11.90 21.94
C ALA A 638 7.34 12.40 21.40
N TRP A 639 7.30 13.59 20.86
CA TRP A 639 8.49 14.36 20.49
C TRP A 639 9.04 15.06 21.74
N ASN A 640 10.35 15.02 21.97
CA ASN A 640 11.02 15.96 22.87
C ASN A 640 11.16 17.28 22.11
N THR A 641 10.35 18.26 22.48
CA THR A 641 10.30 19.58 21.84
C THR A 641 11.05 20.64 22.63
N SER A 642 11.82 20.25 23.66
CA SER A 642 12.52 21.19 24.54
C SER A 642 13.42 22.17 23.77
N GLY A 643 14.13 21.71 22.75
CA GLY A 643 14.98 22.57 21.92
C GLY A 643 14.20 23.67 21.20
N MET A 644 13.02 23.35 20.65
CA MET A 644 12.14 24.32 19.98
C MET A 644 11.73 25.45 20.94
N TYR A 645 11.32 25.10 22.16
CA TYR A 645 10.92 26.09 23.18
C TYR A 645 12.10 26.88 23.76
N LEU A 646 13.26 26.24 23.93
CA LEU A 646 14.49 26.94 24.35
C LEU A 646 14.94 27.95 23.29
N ASP A 647 14.79 27.63 22.00
CA ASP A 647 15.10 28.56 20.91
C ASP A 647 14.08 29.69 20.84
N LEU A 648 12.77 29.42 20.98
CA LEU A 648 11.74 30.46 21.12
C LEU A 648 12.03 31.40 22.31
N ALA A 649 12.44 30.84 23.45
CA ALA A 649 12.80 31.62 24.63
C ALA A 649 14.03 32.51 24.37
N ARG A 650 15.00 32.05 23.57
CA ARG A 650 16.17 32.85 23.17
C ARG A 650 15.77 33.99 22.24
N THR A 651 14.96 33.71 21.20
CA THR A 651 14.56 34.72 20.19
C THR A 651 13.69 35.82 20.77
N ASP A 652 12.81 35.52 21.73
CA ASP A 652 12.00 36.54 22.41
C ASP A 652 12.79 37.31 23.50
N SER A 653 13.87 36.71 24.02
CA SER A 653 14.73 37.33 25.04
C SER A 653 15.79 38.29 24.47
N GLY A 654 15.91 38.42 23.15
CA GLY A 654 16.89 39.30 22.53
C GLY A 654 16.66 39.56 21.05
N VAL A 655 16.21 40.79 20.75
CA VAL A 655 16.35 41.50 19.46
C VAL A 655 15.66 40.88 18.25
N ALA A 656 14.84 41.69 17.59
CA ALA A 656 14.34 41.49 16.24
C ALA A 656 15.41 40.88 15.30
N ALA A 657 15.25 39.62 14.94
CA ALA A 657 16.02 38.97 13.88
C ALA A 657 15.05 38.33 12.90
N ALA A 658 15.04 38.88 11.70
CA ALA A 658 14.19 38.60 10.56
C ALA A 658 13.93 37.10 10.31
N ILE A 659 12.65 36.77 10.14
CA ILE A 659 12.24 35.68 9.25
C ILE A 659 12.55 36.20 7.83
N PRO A 660 13.38 35.53 7.02
CA PRO A 660 13.48 35.87 5.61
C PRO A 660 12.15 35.49 4.95
N GLU A 661 11.38 36.50 4.54
CA GLU A 661 10.40 36.31 3.46
C GLU A 661 11.20 35.89 2.23
N THR A 662 11.18 34.60 1.88
CA THR A 662 11.31 34.00 0.54
C THR A 662 11.77 32.54 0.66
N VAL A 663 10.91 31.58 0.25
CA VAL A 663 10.95 30.82 -1.04
C VAL A 663 9.69 29.96 -1.10
#